data_AF-A0A8J9W8U2-F1
#
_entry.id   AF-A0A8J9W8U2-F1
#
_cell.length_a   1.000
_cell.length_b   1.000
_cell.length_c   1.000
_cell.angle_alpha   90.00
_cell.angle_beta   90.00
_cell.angle_gamma   90.00
#
_symmetry.space_group_name_H-M   'P 1'
#
loop_
_entity.id
_entity.type
_entity.pdbx_description
1 polymer ?
#
loop_
_entity_poly.entity_id
_entity_poly.type
_entity_poly.pdbx_seq_one_letter_code
_entity_poly.pdbx_strand_id
1 'polypeptide(L)'
;MPFGLANAPSIFQRTMNKILAEAKIKYALIYMDDVLIPAKSYSEGISRLREVLSLLQKGGLTLKLSKCHFFYDKIDFLGFEVSANGIRPGYQKTLAISEFPKPKNIHDIRRFIGLTSFFRRFIKNFAIIARPLTDLLKKNFSWNWTDQQENSFITLKSKLVKRPILALYDQKLETELHTDASKIGIAGILLQKGADNLLRPVAYYSRKNTSEEQRMHSFEQETLAVISSLNRFRVYLLGIKFKIVTDCSALRTTFTKRDLIPRIARWWIQFQEFDCEIEYRPGNKMGHVDALSRGPVNDSNPDTDLQILDVLNFTTEDWIATIQNNDEEIKRIKEILESKNTKDTVDIYNNYQLKGGKVYRNIDGGIRWVVPRGVRWQILRMNHDDIGHFGFEKTLERVRSTYWFPKMRKFIKKYCNSCLECAYHKVPGALTTTKSSYSLPVDLLDQTSRVVNGFSIDITQIPYHAAIGKKSTSGLGYLCGASIISNRALLSATHCFKMSELDPSLYRVVVGSSYRLLGGDTYELSRLYVHESYSSVTVVNDIAMLVTSKKINFGQNVQSVFFAPSTMNVPDGTTALVSGFGKTAYNGKLSSSLLAANVEVVSQTACARAYRKIATISTGMICASANNPPRDACQGDSGGPLVMNNILIGIVSWGEECANVSYPGVYTRVSEYYPWIISKLALV
;
A
#
# COMPACT_ATOMS: atom_id res chain seq x y z
N MET A 1 7.78 -27.84 -8.70
CA MET A 1 6.62 -27.11 -8.15
C MET A 1 5.37 -27.62 -8.86
N PRO A 2 4.37 -28.17 -8.15
CA PRO A 2 3.17 -28.71 -8.78
C PRO A 2 2.25 -27.59 -9.31
N PHE A 3 1.43 -27.90 -10.32
CA PHE A 3 0.41 -26.99 -10.85
C PHE A 3 -0.73 -26.77 -9.86
N GLY A 4 -1.40 -25.61 -9.94
CA GLY A 4 -2.61 -25.30 -9.15
C GLY A 4 -2.38 -24.62 -7.80
N LEU A 5 -1.13 -24.49 -7.34
CA LEU A 5 -0.81 -23.71 -6.13
C LEU A 5 -0.99 -22.21 -6.39
N ALA A 6 -1.83 -21.54 -5.59
CA ALA A 6 -2.13 -20.12 -5.74
C ALA A 6 -0.89 -19.20 -5.72
N ASN A 7 0.17 -19.58 -4.99
CA ASN A 7 1.41 -18.82 -4.88
C ASN A 7 2.47 -19.21 -5.92
N ALA A 8 2.25 -20.25 -6.71
CA ALA A 8 3.24 -20.73 -7.68
C ALA A 8 3.66 -19.66 -8.71
N PRO A 9 2.74 -18.89 -9.32
CA PRO A 9 3.13 -17.84 -10.27
C PRO A 9 4.00 -16.75 -9.63
N SER A 10 3.67 -16.34 -8.40
CA SER A 10 4.43 -15.32 -7.66
C SER A 10 5.84 -15.79 -7.29
N ILE A 11 5.97 -17.05 -6.87
CA ILE A 11 7.28 -17.66 -6.56
C ILE A 11 8.11 -17.81 -7.84
N PHE A 12 7.49 -18.23 -8.93
CA PHE A 12 8.16 -18.37 -10.23
C PHE A 12 8.64 -17.01 -10.76
N GLN A 13 7.78 -16.00 -10.75
CA GLN A 13 8.14 -14.63 -11.11
C GLN A 13 9.32 -14.09 -10.30
N ARG A 14 9.35 -14.35 -8.98
CA ARG A 14 10.47 -13.95 -8.11
C ARG A 14 11.76 -14.67 -8.48
N THR A 15 11.66 -15.94 -8.87
CA THR A 15 12.81 -16.76 -9.30
C THR A 15 13.37 -16.24 -10.62
N MET A 16 12.51 -16.02 -11.61
CA MET A 16 12.88 -15.43 -12.90
C MET A 16 13.52 -14.04 -12.75
N ASN A 17 12.95 -13.19 -11.88
CA ASN A 17 13.52 -11.87 -11.59
C ASN A 17 14.93 -11.93 -10.98
N LYS A 18 15.24 -12.98 -10.20
CA LYS A 18 16.57 -13.17 -9.61
C LYS A 18 17.57 -13.68 -10.66
N ILE A 19 17.19 -14.69 -11.43
CA ILE A 19 18.07 -15.33 -12.42
C ILE A 19 18.44 -14.35 -13.53
N LEU A 20 17.46 -13.58 -14.00
CA LEU A 20 17.64 -12.63 -15.10
C LEU A 20 17.81 -11.19 -14.61
N ALA A 21 18.23 -10.96 -13.36
CA ALA A 21 18.30 -9.62 -12.77
C ALA A 21 19.14 -8.65 -13.64
N GLU A 22 20.31 -9.10 -14.11
CA GLU A 22 21.20 -8.30 -14.96
C GLU A 22 20.57 -7.98 -16.32
N ALA A 23 20.07 -9.00 -17.02
CA ALA A 23 19.43 -8.83 -18.32
C ALA A 23 18.15 -7.97 -18.23
N LYS A 24 17.39 -8.11 -17.13
CA LYS A 24 16.14 -7.37 -16.88
C LYS A 24 16.37 -5.86 -16.76
N ILE A 25 17.45 -5.46 -16.08
CA ILE A 25 17.79 -4.05 -15.91
C ILE A 25 18.17 -3.43 -17.26
N LYS A 26 18.84 -4.20 -18.13
CA LYS A 26 19.37 -3.70 -19.40
C LYS A 26 18.34 -3.70 -20.55
N TYR A 27 17.64 -4.82 -20.77
CA TYR A 27 16.80 -4.99 -21.96
C TYR A 27 15.70 -6.05 -21.87
N ALA A 28 15.80 -7.07 -21.00
CA ALA A 28 14.87 -8.19 -20.98
C ALA A 28 13.57 -7.86 -20.21
N LEU A 29 12.42 -8.09 -20.83
CA LEU A 29 11.11 -7.92 -20.20
C LEU A 29 10.60 -9.29 -19.77
N ILE A 30 10.24 -9.42 -18.49
CA ILE A 30 9.92 -10.71 -17.87
C ILE A 30 8.58 -10.60 -17.16
N TYR A 31 7.67 -11.51 -17.50
CA TYR A 31 6.42 -11.68 -16.80
C TYR A 31 6.09 -13.17 -16.67
N MET A 32 6.09 -13.66 -15.44
CA MET A 32 5.94 -15.07 -15.08
C MET A 32 6.91 -15.96 -15.88
N ASP A 33 6.38 -16.77 -16.80
CA ASP A 33 7.09 -17.67 -17.70
C ASP A 33 7.47 -17.07 -19.05
N ASP A 34 6.94 -15.89 -19.37
CA ASP A 34 7.22 -15.20 -20.63
C ASP A 34 8.42 -14.25 -20.50
N VAL A 35 9.38 -14.39 -21.43
CA VAL A 35 10.57 -13.53 -21.54
C VAL A 35 10.63 -12.94 -22.95
N LEU A 36 10.66 -11.61 -23.03
CA LEU A 36 10.80 -10.85 -24.26
C LEU A 36 12.17 -10.16 -24.29
N ILE A 37 12.90 -10.39 -25.38
CA ILE A 37 14.26 -9.86 -25.60
C ILE A 37 14.21 -8.95 -26.84
N PRO A 38 13.98 -7.64 -26.68
CA PRO A 38 14.00 -6.70 -27.79
C PRO A 38 15.45 -6.50 -28.29
N ALA A 39 15.62 -6.17 -29.57
CA ALA A 39 16.89 -5.78 -30.18
C ALA A 39 16.65 -4.84 -31.36
N LYS A 40 17.61 -3.93 -31.63
CA LYS A 40 17.55 -3.01 -32.78
C LYS A 40 18.18 -3.61 -34.03
N SER A 41 19.10 -4.56 -33.85
CA SER A 41 19.80 -5.26 -34.94
C SER A 41 19.92 -6.75 -34.65
N TYR A 42 20.16 -7.53 -35.70
CA TYR A 42 20.33 -8.98 -35.59
C TYR A 42 21.54 -9.37 -34.71
N SER A 43 22.67 -8.68 -34.87
CA SER A 43 23.90 -8.94 -34.09
C SER A 43 23.69 -8.67 -32.59
N GLU A 44 23.03 -7.56 -32.25
CA GLU A 44 22.62 -7.25 -30.88
C GLU A 44 21.65 -8.32 -30.33
N GLY A 45 20.67 -8.75 -31.13
CA GLY A 45 19.72 -9.79 -30.75
C GLY A 45 20.40 -11.12 -30.42
N ILE A 46 21.36 -11.56 -31.23
CA ILE A 46 22.15 -12.78 -30.98
C ILE A 46 22.95 -12.66 -29.68
N SER A 47 23.59 -11.50 -29.45
CA SER A 47 24.36 -11.26 -28.23
C SER A 47 23.48 -11.33 -26.98
N ARG A 48 22.33 -10.64 -27.01
CA ARG A 48 21.37 -10.61 -25.90
C ARG A 48 20.76 -11.98 -25.64
N LEU A 49 20.43 -12.73 -26.70
CA LEU A 49 19.89 -14.08 -26.60
C LEU A 49 20.91 -15.01 -25.93
N ARG A 50 22.19 -14.93 -26.31
CA ARG A 50 23.26 -15.74 -25.70
C ARG A 50 23.42 -15.45 -24.20
N GLU A 51 23.38 -14.18 -23.80
CA GLU A 51 23.43 -13.77 -22.39
C GLU A 51 22.23 -14.35 -21.61
N VAL A 52 21.01 -14.18 -22.13
CA VAL A 52 19.79 -14.69 -21.46
C VAL A 52 19.79 -16.22 -21.35
N LEU A 53 20.16 -16.93 -22.42
CA LEU A 53 20.25 -18.40 -22.39
C LEU A 53 21.29 -18.89 -21.38
N SER A 54 22.45 -18.22 -21.29
CA SER A 54 23.48 -18.54 -20.29
C SER A 54 22.96 -18.34 -18.87
N LEU A 55 22.23 -17.25 -18.60
CA LEU A 55 21.64 -16.99 -17.30
C LEU A 55 20.57 -18.03 -16.93
N LEU A 56 19.69 -18.39 -17.88
CA LEU A 56 18.69 -19.44 -17.66
C LEU A 56 19.34 -20.80 -17.36
N GLN A 57 20.39 -21.14 -18.10
CA GLN A 57 21.15 -22.36 -17.88
C GLN A 57 21.80 -22.38 -16.49
N LYS A 58 22.46 -21.29 -16.07
CA LYS A 58 23.02 -21.14 -14.72
C LYS A 58 21.95 -21.21 -13.63
N GLY A 59 20.76 -20.71 -13.92
CA GLY A 59 19.59 -20.77 -13.04
C GLY A 59 18.90 -22.14 -12.97
N GLY A 60 19.37 -23.14 -13.74
CA GLY A 60 18.77 -24.48 -13.78
C GLY A 60 17.39 -24.51 -14.44
N LEU A 61 17.08 -23.54 -15.32
CA LEU A 61 15.80 -23.46 -16.01
C LEU A 61 15.90 -24.02 -17.44
N THR A 62 14.83 -24.68 -17.87
CA THR A 62 14.69 -25.24 -19.21
C THR A 62 13.62 -24.51 -19.99
N LEU A 63 13.89 -24.25 -21.28
CA LEU A 63 12.92 -23.66 -22.20
C LEU A 63 12.21 -24.75 -23.01
N LYS A 64 10.91 -24.58 -23.22
CA LYS A 64 10.17 -25.39 -24.18
C LYS A 64 10.36 -24.81 -25.58
N LEU A 65 11.31 -25.35 -26.34
CA LEU A 65 11.70 -24.84 -27.67
C LEU A 65 10.51 -24.63 -28.62
N SER A 66 9.51 -25.52 -28.58
CA SER A 66 8.31 -25.41 -29.42
C SER A 66 7.45 -24.16 -29.16
N LYS A 67 7.68 -23.43 -28.07
CA LYS A 67 6.99 -22.17 -27.72
C LYS A 67 7.91 -20.95 -27.86
N CYS A 68 9.18 -21.14 -28.21
CA CYS A 68 10.14 -20.05 -28.39
C CYS A 68 10.02 -19.48 -29.80
N HIS A 69 10.01 -18.14 -29.89
CA HIS A 69 9.99 -17.40 -31.14
C HIS A 69 11.24 -16.53 -31.20
N PHE A 70 12.06 -16.69 -32.25
CA PHE A 70 13.36 -16.00 -32.36
C PHE A 70 13.37 -15.07 -33.58
N PHE A 71 13.83 -13.84 -33.39
CA PHE A 71 14.05 -12.85 -34.46
C PHE A 71 12.82 -12.50 -35.30
N TYR A 72 11.64 -12.41 -34.67
CA TYR A 72 10.41 -11.97 -35.33
C TYR A 72 10.28 -10.44 -35.27
N ASP A 73 9.83 -9.82 -36.35
CA ASP A 73 9.52 -8.37 -36.41
C ASP A 73 8.24 -7.99 -35.65
N LYS A 74 7.37 -8.99 -35.42
CA LYS A 74 6.12 -8.89 -34.65
C LYS A 74 5.95 -10.11 -33.76
N ILE A 75 5.57 -9.90 -32.50
CA ILE A 75 5.39 -10.97 -31.53
C ILE A 75 4.16 -10.75 -30.66
N ASP A 76 3.43 -11.82 -30.36
CA ASP A 76 2.38 -11.80 -29.35
C ASP A 76 2.99 -11.98 -27.96
N PHE A 77 2.79 -10.99 -27.09
CA PHE A 77 3.30 -10.98 -25.72
C PHE A 77 2.23 -10.45 -24.75
N LEU A 78 1.89 -11.25 -23.73
CA LEU A 78 0.88 -10.91 -22.71
C LEU A 78 -0.50 -10.51 -23.26
N GLY A 79 -0.87 -11.05 -24.42
CA GLY A 79 -2.13 -10.74 -25.10
C GLY A 79 -2.12 -9.45 -25.92
N PHE A 80 -0.94 -8.91 -26.22
CA PHE A 80 -0.72 -7.80 -27.14
C PHE A 80 0.20 -8.21 -28.28
N GLU A 81 -0.02 -7.67 -29.47
CA GLU A 81 0.93 -7.78 -30.59
C GLU A 81 1.89 -6.59 -30.48
N VAL A 82 3.19 -6.88 -30.36
CA VAL A 82 4.26 -5.88 -30.26
C VAL A 82 5.06 -5.90 -31.55
N SER A 83 5.30 -4.73 -32.13
CA SER A 83 6.07 -4.54 -33.36
C SER A 83 6.85 -3.22 -33.32
N ALA A 84 7.71 -3.00 -34.32
CA ALA A 84 8.40 -1.72 -34.50
C ALA A 84 7.44 -0.52 -34.65
N ASN A 85 6.24 -0.74 -35.19
CA ASN A 85 5.24 0.30 -35.39
C ASN A 85 4.46 0.66 -34.12
N GLY A 86 4.59 -0.14 -33.06
CA GLY A 86 3.85 0.05 -31.82
C GLY A 86 3.22 -1.23 -31.26
N ILE A 87 2.32 -1.03 -30.30
CA ILE A 87 1.57 -2.08 -29.62
C ILE A 87 0.14 -2.08 -30.15
N ARG A 88 -0.42 -3.27 -30.37
CA ARG A 88 -1.83 -3.48 -30.72
C ARG A 88 -2.47 -4.55 -29.84
N PRO A 89 -3.80 -4.58 -29.74
CA PRO A 89 -4.50 -5.75 -29.18
C PRO A 89 -4.13 -7.05 -29.92
N GLY A 90 -3.85 -8.11 -29.16
CA GLY A 90 -3.50 -9.42 -29.72
C GLY A 90 -4.68 -10.07 -30.47
N TYR A 91 -4.38 -10.78 -31.56
CA TYR A 91 -5.37 -11.27 -32.51
C TYR A 91 -6.44 -12.16 -31.87
N GLN A 92 -6.03 -13.13 -31.04
CA GLN A 92 -6.95 -14.09 -30.40
C GLN A 92 -7.99 -13.39 -29.50
N LYS A 93 -7.56 -12.38 -28.73
CA LYS A 93 -8.48 -11.63 -27.85
C LYS A 93 -9.38 -10.69 -28.64
N THR A 94 -8.90 -10.09 -29.73
CA THR A 94 -9.78 -9.31 -30.63
C THR A 94 -10.78 -10.18 -31.37
N LEU A 95 -10.40 -11.40 -31.75
CA LEU A 95 -11.31 -12.38 -32.36
C LEU A 95 -12.41 -12.76 -31.38
N ALA A 96 -12.06 -13.08 -30.13
CA ALA A 96 -13.03 -13.36 -29.07
C ALA A 96 -14.00 -12.18 -28.81
N ILE A 97 -13.56 -10.94 -28.99
CA ILE A 97 -14.43 -9.75 -28.91
C ILE A 97 -15.35 -9.65 -30.13
N SER A 98 -14.82 -9.93 -31.34
CA SER A 98 -15.59 -9.93 -32.59
C SER A 98 -16.70 -10.98 -32.57
N GLU A 99 -16.39 -12.19 -32.09
CA GLU A 99 -17.31 -13.32 -32.00
C GLU A 99 -18.17 -13.29 -30.73
N PHE A 100 -17.93 -12.35 -29.82
CA PHE A 100 -18.69 -12.27 -28.57
C PHE A 100 -20.19 -12.09 -28.88
N PRO A 101 -21.06 -13.00 -28.38
CA PRO A 101 -22.48 -12.95 -28.66
C PRO A 101 -23.13 -11.77 -27.93
N LYS A 102 -24.25 -11.28 -28.45
CA LYS A 102 -25.02 -10.22 -27.79
C LYS A 102 -25.33 -10.63 -26.33
N PRO A 103 -24.92 -9.84 -25.33
CA PRO A 103 -25.15 -10.17 -23.92
C PRO A 103 -26.64 -10.27 -23.62
N LYS A 104 -27.04 -11.35 -22.94
CA LYS A 104 -28.46 -11.59 -22.58
C LYS A 104 -28.74 -11.40 -21.09
N ASN A 105 -27.70 -11.31 -20.28
CA ASN A 105 -27.80 -11.19 -18.84
C ASN A 105 -26.63 -10.37 -18.27
N ILE A 106 -26.73 -10.04 -16.98
CA ILE A 106 -25.73 -9.28 -16.21
C ILE A 106 -24.36 -9.97 -16.24
N HIS A 107 -24.32 -11.30 -16.19
CA HIS A 107 -23.07 -12.06 -16.20
C HIS A 107 -22.33 -11.92 -17.55
N ASP A 108 -23.05 -11.96 -18.67
CA ASP A 108 -22.48 -11.74 -20.01
C ASP A 108 -21.95 -10.32 -20.16
N ILE A 109 -22.65 -9.32 -19.61
CA ILE A 109 -22.19 -7.93 -19.58
C ILE A 109 -20.89 -7.79 -18.77
N ARG A 110 -20.79 -8.42 -17.60
CA ARG A 110 -19.55 -8.42 -16.80
C ARG A 110 -18.39 -9.06 -17.56
N ARG A 111 -18.64 -10.19 -18.25
CA ARG A 111 -17.62 -10.84 -19.08
C ARG A 111 -17.18 -9.95 -20.24
N PHE A 112 -18.12 -9.32 -20.94
CA PHE A 112 -17.82 -8.44 -22.07
C PHE A 112 -17.06 -7.18 -21.66
N ILE A 113 -17.54 -6.48 -20.61
CA ILE A 113 -16.85 -5.31 -20.06
C ILE A 113 -15.47 -5.72 -19.55
N GLY A 114 -15.36 -6.86 -18.89
CA GLY A 114 -14.08 -7.37 -18.42
C GLY A 114 -13.07 -7.60 -19.54
N LEU A 115 -13.51 -8.23 -20.63
CA LEU A 115 -12.68 -8.50 -21.80
C LEU A 115 -12.26 -7.21 -22.53
N THR A 116 -13.21 -6.30 -22.78
CA THR A 116 -12.96 -5.03 -23.50
C THR A 116 -12.14 -4.05 -22.67
N SER A 117 -12.33 -4.04 -21.35
CA SER A 117 -11.61 -3.15 -20.44
C SER A 117 -10.13 -3.48 -20.26
N PHE A 118 -9.72 -4.73 -20.49
CA PHE A 118 -8.31 -5.11 -20.63
C PHE A 118 -7.60 -4.26 -21.70
N PHE A 119 -8.33 -3.86 -22.75
CA PHE A 119 -7.86 -3.01 -23.84
C PHE A 119 -8.27 -1.54 -23.71
N ARG A 120 -8.72 -1.07 -22.54
CA ARG A 120 -9.18 0.31 -22.34
C ARG A 120 -8.16 1.36 -22.79
N ARG A 121 -6.86 1.06 -22.64
CA ARG A 121 -5.76 1.96 -23.01
C ARG A 121 -5.70 2.29 -24.51
N PHE A 122 -6.37 1.52 -25.36
CA PHE A 122 -6.41 1.68 -26.82
C PHE A 122 -7.65 2.43 -27.32
N ILE A 123 -8.60 2.69 -26.42
CA ILE A 123 -9.89 3.29 -26.79
C ILE A 123 -9.96 4.69 -26.17
N LYS A 124 -9.92 5.71 -27.02
CA LYS A 124 -10.30 7.08 -26.61
C LYS A 124 -11.72 7.04 -26.03
N ASN A 125 -11.88 7.61 -24.84
CA ASN A 125 -13.15 7.78 -24.13
C ASN A 125 -13.86 6.46 -23.78
N PHE A 126 -13.12 5.41 -23.44
CA PHE A 126 -13.67 4.10 -23.10
C PHE A 126 -14.82 4.17 -22.08
N ALA A 127 -14.67 4.96 -21.02
CA ALA A 127 -15.68 5.06 -19.96
C ALA A 127 -17.05 5.57 -20.46
N ILE A 128 -17.06 6.44 -21.48
CA ILE A 128 -18.31 6.95 -22.08
C ILE A 128 -18.99 5.85 -22.88
N ILE A 129 -18.22 5.20 -23.74
CA ILE A 129 -18.74 4.18 -24.66
C ILE A 129 -19.24 2.98 -23.86
N ALA A 130 -18.55 2.62 -22.77
CA ALA A 130 -18.98 1.53 -21.89
C ALA A 130 -20.15 1.91 -20.97
N ARG A 131 -20.51 3.21 -20.83
CA ARG A 131 -21.49 3.67 -19.84
C ARG A 131 -22.84 2.96 -19.94
N PRO A 132 -23.52 2.92 -21.11
CA PRO A 132 -24.82 2.27 -21.21
C PRO A 132 -24.80 0.79 -20.80
N LEU A 133 -23.68 0.10 -21.02
CA LEU A 133 -23.48 -1.30 -20.61
C LEU A 133 -23.20 -1.42 -19.12
N THR A 134 -22.41 -0.52 -18.54
CA THR A 134 -22.14 -0.52 -17.10
C THR A 134 -23.33 -0.08 -16.27
N ASP A 135 -24.22 0.75 -16.82
CA ASP A 135 -25.44 1.18 -16.15
C ASP A 135 -26.39 -0.01 -15.93
N LEU A 136 -26.35 -1.04 -16.79
CA LEU A 136 -27.05 -2.33 -16.59
C LEU A 136 -26.52 -3.15 -15.40
N LEU A 137 -25.35 -2.82 -14.85
CA LEU A 137 -24.77 -3.50 -13.69
C LEU A 137 -25.22 -2.90 -12.35
N LYS A 138 -26.00 -1.81 -12.36
CA LYS A 138 -26.49 -1.13 -11.15
C LYS A 138 -27.52 -1.98 -10.41
N LYS A 139 -27.51 -1.88 -9.08
CA LYS A 139 -28.55 -2.48 -8.23
C LYS A 139 -29.89 -1.82 -8.53
N ASN A 140 -30.95 -2.63 -8.64
CA ASN A 140 -32.34 -2.23 -8.95
C ASN A 140 -32.62 -1.76 -10.39
N PHE A 141 -31.73 -2.01 -11.36
CA PHE A 141 -32.05 -1.75 -12.77
C PHE A 141 -32.80 -2.94 -13.38
N SER A 142 -33.96 -2.70 -14.00
CA SER A 142 -34.65 -3.71 -14.80
C SER A 142 -33.85 -3.96 -16.08
N TRP A 143 -33.62 -5.23 -16.42
CA TRP A 143 -32.88 -5.56 -17.65
C TRP A 143 -33.63 -5.03 -18.87
N ASN A 144 -33.12 -3.95 -19.46
CA ASN A 144 -33.66 -3.35 -20.67
C ASN A 144 -32.52 -3.06 -21.64
N TRP A 145 -32.47 -3.81 -22.74
CA TRP A 145 -31.48 -3.64 -23.79
C TRP A 145 -32.05 -2.71 -24.87
N THR A 146 -31.65 -1.44 -24.84
CA THR A 146 -32.08 -0.44 -25.82
C THR A 146 -31.01 -0.18 -26.88
N ASP A 147 -31.32 0.67 -27.85
CA ASP A 147 -30.36 1.10 -28.88
C ASP A 147 -29.09 1.73 -28.28
N GLN A 148 -29.16 2.35 -27.10
CA GLN A 148 -27.99 2.91 -26.45
C GLN A 148 -26.98 1.83 -26.01
N GLN A 149 -27.47 0.69 -25.52
CA GLN A 149 -26.62 -0.46 -25.16
C GLN A 149 -26.10 -1.17 -26.40
N GLU A 150 -26.95 -1.34 -27.43
CA GLU A 150 -26.53 -1.94 -28.70
C GLU A 150 -25.42 -1.12 -29.37
N ASN A 151 -25.61 0.20 -29.48
CA ASN A 151 -24.62 1.11 -30.05
C ASN A 151 -23.31 1.08 -29.27
N SER A 152 -23.38 1.02 -27.94
CA SER A 152 -22.20 0.90 -27.07
C SER A 152 -21.44 -0.41 -27.29
N PHE A 153 -22.17 -1.52 -27.35
CA PHE A 153 -21.62 -2.85 -27.61
C PHE A 153 -20.92 -2.92 -28.98
N ILE A 154 -21.60 -2.47 -30.04
CA ILE A 154 -21.06 -2.45 -31.41
C ILE A 154 -19.86 -1.48 -31.52
N THR A 155 -19.92 -0.32 -30.87
CA THR A 155 -18.83 0.66 -30.90
C THR A 155 -17.58 0.11 -30.23
N LEU A 156 -17.70 -0.56 -29.07
CA LEU A 156 -16.55 -1.18 -28.41
C LEU A 156 -15.95 -2.32 -29.24
N LYS A 157 -16.79 -3.15 -29.85
CA LYS A 157 -16.34 -4.22 -30.77
C LYS A 157 -15.58 -3.62 -31.95
N SER A 158 -16.21 -2.70 -32.69
CA SER A 158 -15.61 -2.11 -33.89
C SER A 158 -14.28 -1.39 -33.59
N LYS A 159 -14.17 -0.66 -32.49
CA LYS A 159 -12.93 0.03 -32.11
C LYS A 159 -11.78 -0.94 -31.80
N LEU A 160 -12.04 -2.09 -31.18
CA LEU A 160 -10.99 -3.07 -30.86
C LEU A 160 -10.67 -3.98 -32.05
N VAL A 161 -11.67 -4.34 -32.86
CA VAL A 161 -11.50 -5.14 -34.07
C VAL A 161 -10.70 -4.39 -35.13
N LYS A 162 -10.78 -3.04 -35.18
CA LYS A 162 -9.90 -2.20 -36.02
C LYS A 162 -8.41 -2.25 -35.60
N ARG A 163 -8.06 -2.94 -34.50
CA ARG A 163 -6.70 -3.10 -33.96
C ARG A 163 -5.93 -1.76 -33.89
N PRO A 164 -6.39 -0.81 -33.06
CA PRO A 164 -5.73 0.46 -32.85
C PRO A 164 -4.27 0.26 -32.43
N ILE A 165 -3.37 1.07 -32.99
CA ILE A 165 -1.95 1.09 -32.61
C ILE A 165 -1.74 2.17 -31.56
N LEU A 166 -0.98 1.82 -30.52
CA LEU A 166 -0.34 2.79 -29.64
C LEU A 166 1.15 2.79 -29.89
N ALA A 167 1.77 3.96 -29.84
CA ALA A 167 3.22 4.08 -29.93
C ALA A 167 3.90 3.42 -28.73
N LEU A 168 5.09 2.87 -28.95
CA LEU A 168 5.98 2.47 -27.86
C LEU A 168 6.51 3.73 -27.16
N TYR A 169 6.45 3.73 -25.84
CA TYR A 169 6.96 4.85 -25.05
C TYR A 169 8.48 4.91 -25.15
N ASP A 170 9.03 6.09 -25.44
CA ASP A 170 10.47 6.38 -25.38
C ASP A 170 10.70 7.62 -24.51
N GLN A 171 11.45 7.45 -23.42
CA GLN A 171 11.74 8.51 -22.45
C GLN A 171 12.43 9.74 -23.07
N LYS A 172 13.10 9.58 -24.22
CA LYS A 172 13.83 10.66 -24.90
C LYS A 172 12.97 11.56 -25.77
N LEU A 173 11.73 11.15 -26.07
CA LEU A 173 10.85 11.91 -26.96
C LEU A 173 10.05 12.97 -26.19
N GLU A 174 9.76 14.07 -26.88
CA GLU A 174 8.89 15.12 -26.34
C GLU A 174 7.52 14.54 -26.00
N THR A 175 7.10 14.72 -24.75
CA THR A 175 5.90 14.11 -24.19
C THR A 175 4.86 15.19 -23.88
N GLU A 176 3.64 15.01 -24.37
CA GLU A 176 2.49 15.87 -24.06
C GLU A 176 1.41 15.04 -23.35
N LEU A 177 0.92 15.53 -22.21
CA LEU A 177 -0.24 15.00 -21.52
C LEU A 177 -1.42 15.92 -21.79
N HIS A 178 -2.38 15.44 -22.56
CA HIS A 178 -3.59 16.20 -22.82
C HIS A 178 -4.71 15.76 -21.90
N THR A 179 -5.35 16.70 -21.23
CA THR A 179 -6.45 16.43 -20.31
C THR A 179 -7.65 17.31 -20.58
N ASP A 180 -8.81 16.80 -20.25
CA ASP A 180 -10.08 17.50 -20.41
C ASP A 180 -11.09 16.92 -19.41
N ALA A 181 -11.94 17.78 -18.85
CA ALA A 181 -12.96 17.44 -17.89
C ALA A 181 -14.37 17.87 -18.32
N SER A 182 -15.34 17.16 -17.78
CA SER A 182 -16.75 17.50 -17.93
C SER A 182 -17.49 17.22 -16.64
N LYS A 183 -18.76 17.62 -16.58
CA LYS A 183 -19.67 17.19 -15.51
C LYS A 183 -19.79 15.67 -15.41
N ILE A 184 -19.62 14.93 -16.48
CA ILE A 184 -19.89 13.48 -16.50
C ILE A 184 -18.63 12.68 -16.11
N GLY A 185 -17.44 13.23 -16.30
CA GLY A 185 -16.19 12.47 -16.24
C GLY A 185 -15.00 13.24 -16.80
N ILE A 186 -13.83 12.60 -16.69
CA ILE A 186 -12.52 13.14 -17.00
C ILE A 186 -11.77 12.21 -17.96
N ALA A 187 -10.90 12.78 -18.79
CA ALA A 187 -10.05 12.03 -19.70
C ALA A 187 -8.61 12.56 -19.74
N GLY A 188 -7.70 11.67 -20.15
CA GLY A 188 -6.29 11.96 -20.33
C GLY A 188 -5.71 11.17 -21.50
N ILE A 189 -4.87 11.81 -22.30
CA ILE A 189 -4.17 11.18 -23.43
C ILE A 189 -2.68 11.47 -23.27
N LEU A 190 -1.89 10.41 -23.12
CA LEU A 190 -0.45 10.50 -23.16
C LEU A 190 0.02 10.41 -24.62
N LEU A 191 0.67 11.46 -25.10
CA LEU A 191 1.14 11.59 -26.48
C LEU A 191 2.66 11.75 -26.47
N GLN A 192 3.32 11.19 -27.48
CA GLN A 192 4.72 11.45 -27.75
C GLN A 192 4.93 11.88 -29.18
N LYS A 193 5.82 12.86 -29.36
CA LYS A 193 6.16 13.41 -30.66
C LYS A 193 7.23 12.54 -31.32
N GLY A 194 6.89 11.95 -32.46
CA GLY A 194 7.84 11.17 -33.25
C GLY A 194 8.89 12.04 -33.93
N ALA A 195 9.89 11.41 -34.55
CA ALA A 195 10.92 12.10 -35.34
C ALA A 195 10.35 12.92 -36.52
N ASP A 196 9.15 12.57 -36.98
CA ASP A 196 8.37 13.25 -38.01
C ASP A 196 7.51 14.40 -37.48
N ASN A 197 7.72 14.81 -36.22
CA ASN A 197 6.95 15.83 -35.53
C ASN A 197 5.46 15.52 -35.31
N LEU A 198 4.99 14.30 -35.60
CA LEU A 198 3.60 13.90 -35.36
C LEU A 198 3.42 13.34 -33.95
N LEU A 199 2.40 13.85 -33.24
CA LEU A 199 1.99 13.34 -31.93
C LEU A 199 1.26 12.01 -32.10
N ARG A 200 1.78 10.97 -31.44
CA ARG A 200 1.18 9.63 -31.43
C ARG A 200 0.74 9.24 -30.02
N PRO A 201 -0.42 8.59 -29.87
CA PRO A 201 -0.92 8.18 -28.57
C PRO A 201 -0.10 6.99 -28.05
N VAL A 202 0.43 7.14 -26.84
CA VAL A 202 1.06 6.06 -26.07
C VAL A 202 0.02 5.35 -25.21
N ALA A 203 -0.90 6.11 -24.60
CA ALA A 203 -1.98 5.54 -23.80
C ALA A 203 -3.17 6.50 -23.63
N TYR A 204 -4.37 5.94 -23.57
CA TYR A 204 -5.60 6.64 -23.21
C TYR A 204 -6.03 6.34 -21.76
N TYR A 205 -6.59 7.35 -21.10
CA TYR A 205 -7.21 7.28 -19.78
C TYR A 205 -8.57 7.99 -19.79
N SER A 206 -9.55 7.40 -19.10
CA SER A 206 -10.85 8.04 -18.89
C SER A 206 -11.51 7.45 -17.64
N ARG A 207 -12.20 8.28 -16.86
CA ARG A 207 -12.96 7.87 -15.67
C ARG A 207 -14.25 8.69 -15.56
N LYS A 208 -15.30 8.09 -14.99
CA LYS A 208 -16.54 8.78 -14.63
C LYS A 208 -16.40 9.55 -13.32
N ASN A 209 -17.02 10.72 -13.25
CA ASN A 209 -17.10 11.50 -12.01
C ASN A 209 -18.14 10.92 -11.05
N THR A 210 -17.81 10.87 -9.75
CA THR A 210 -18.77 10.57 -8.68
C THR A 210 -19.77 11.70 -8.51
N SER A 211 -20.93 11.43 -7.89
CA SER A 211 -21.98 12.43 -7.68
C SER A 211 -21.48 13.74 -7.05
N GLU A 212 -20.48 13.65 -6.18
CA GLU A 212 -19.80 14.78 -5.54
C GLU A 212 -18.91 15.53 -6.54
N GLU A 213 -18.12 14.79 -7.33
CA GLU A 213 -17.25 15.35 -8.37
C GLU A 213 -18.05 16.04 -9.48
N GLN A 214 -19.26 15.58 -9.79
CA GLN A 214 -20.14 16.24 -10.78
C GLN A 214 -20.60 17.64 -10.34
N ARG A 215 -20.66 17.88 -9.03
CA ARG A 215 -21.05 19.18 -8.43
C ARG A 215 -19.89 20.15 -8.28
N MET A 216 -18.65 19.68 -8.46
CA MET A 216 -17.47 20.54 -8.42
C MET A 216 -17.52 21.61 -9.50
N HIS A 217 -16.91 22.77 -9.22
CA HIS A 217 -16.77 23.81 -10.22
C HIS A 217 -15.87 23.33 -11.37
N SER A 218 -16.05 23.89 -12.57
CA SER A 218 -15.28 23.50 -13.76
C SER A 218 -13.76 23.52 -13.51
N PHE A 219 -13.24 24.53 -12.81
CA PHE A 219 -11.82 24.58 -12.43
C PHE A 219 -11.35 23.39 -11.56
N GLU A 220 -12.18 22.95 -10.61
CA GLU A 220 -11.88 21.78 -9.77
C GLU A 220 -11.92 20.48 -10.60
N GLN A 221 -12.88 20.36 -11.53
CA GLN A 221 -13.00 19.20 -12.43
C GLN A 221 -11.81 19.08 -13.38
N GLU A 222 -11.37 20.21 -13.95
CA GLU A 222 -10.18 20.29 -14.79
C GLU A 222 -8.91 19.92 -14.02
N THR A 223 -8.76 20.46 -12.81
CA THR A 223 -7.64 20.10 -11.92
C THR A 223 -7.67 18.61 -11.58
N LEU A 224 -8.86 18.05 -11.30
CA LEU A 224 -9.04 16.63 -11.04
C LEU A 224 -8.67 15.77 -12.27
N ALA A 225 -8.98 16.21 -13.49
CA ALA A 225 -8.59 15.53 -14.73
C ALA A 225 -7.07 15.45 -14.89
N VAL A 226 -6.37 16.56 -14.62
CA VAL A 226 -4.90 16.60 -14.59
C VAL A 226 -4.35 15.62 -13.58
N ILE A 227 -4.77 15.72 -12.32
CA ILE A 227 -4.23 14.90 -11.22
C ILE A 227 -4.52 13.43 -11.41
N SER A 228 -5.73 13.08 -11.86
CA SER A 228 -6.09 11.69 -12.14
C SER A 228 -5.27 11.11 -13.30
N SER A 229 -5.00 11.93 -14.32
CA SER A 229 -4.16 11.54 -15.46
C SER A 229 -2.68 11.41 -15.07
N LEU A 230 -2.15 12.32 -14.26
CA LEU A 230 -0.81 12.24 -13.69
C LEU A 230 -0.63 10.99 -12.85
N ASN A 231 -1.57 10.71 -11.93
CA ASN A 231 -1.55 9.48 -11.12
C ASN A 231 -1.62 8.23 -12.01
N ARG A 232 -2.43 8.26 -13.08
CA ARG A 232 -2.54 7.13 -14.01
C ARG A 232 -1.26 6.90 -14.82
N PHE A 233 -0.63 7.96 -15.30
CA PHE A 233 0.53 7.93 -16.17
C PHE A 233 1.85 8.16 -15.43
N ARG A 234 1.82 8.11 -14.09
CA ARG A 234 2.98 8.41 -13.23
C ARG A 234 4.23 7.63 -13.62
N VAL A 235 4.07 6.35 -14.00
CA VAL A 235 5.19 5.49 -14.45
C VAL A 235 5.91 6.00 -15.72
N TYR A 236 5.23 6.78 -16.55
CA TYR A 236 5.78 7.38 -17.78
C TYR A 236 6.26 8.82 -17.58
N LEU A 237 5.75 9.53 -16.57
CA LEU A 237 5.95 10.97 -16.43
C LEU A 237 6.96 11.32 -15.34
N LEU A 238 7.22 10.42 -14.39
CA LEU A 238 8.17 10.68 -13.31
C LEU A 238 9.60 10.81 -13.84
N GLY A 239 10.29 11.89 -13.45
CA GLY A 239 11.70 12.11 -13.77
C GLY A 239 11.97 12.60 -15.20
N ILE A 240 10.93 13.00 -15.94
CA ILE A 240 11.08 13.67 -17.24
C ILE A 240 10.39 15.04 -17.23
N LYS A 241 10.85 15.93 -18.12
CA LYS A 241 10.16 17.18 -18.43
C LYS A 241 9.11 16.95 -19.51
N PHE A 242 7.87 17.39 -19.27
CA PHE A 242 6.77 17.23 -20.22
C PHE A 242 5.78 18.41 -20.19
N LYS A 243 4.87 18.47 -21.17
CA LYS A 243 3.83 19.51 -21.23
C LYS A 243 2.47 18.95 -20.86
N ILE A 244 1.71 19.68 -20.07
CA ILE A 244 0.29 19.40 -19.81
C ILE A 244 -0.53 20.37 -20.64
N VAL A 245 -1.37 19.84 -21.51
CA VAL A 245 -2.25 20.61 -22.39
C VAL A 245 -3.68 20.49 -21.87
N THR A 246 -4.29 21.61 -21.52
CA THR A 246 -5.67 21.70 -20.99
C THR A 246 -6.40 22.91 -21.57
N ASP A 247 -7.73 22.83 -21.63
CA ASP A 247 -8.60 23.94 -22.01
C ASP A 247 -9.00 24.83 -20.83
N CYS A 248 -8.37 24.64 -19.67
CA CYS A 248 -8.57 25.47 -18.48
C CYS A 248 -7.45 26.50 -18.33
N SER A 249 -7.72 27.76 -18.67
CA SER A 249 -6.73 28.85 -18.49
C SER A 249 -6.39 29.11 -17.02
N ALA A 250 -7.32 28.80 -16.10
CA ALA A 250 -7.13 28.98 -14.67
C ALA A 250 -6.07 28.03 -14.08
N LEU A 251 -5.82 26.87 -14.69
CA LEU A 251 -4.77 25.94 -14.26
C LEU A 251 -3.38 26.54 -14.40
N ARG A 252 -3.15 27.36 -15.44
CA ARG A 252 -1.88 28.06 -15.67
C ARG A 252 -1.54 29.06 -14.55
N THR A 253 -2.55 29.71 -13.99
CA THR A 253 -2.38 30.73 -12.93
C THR A 253 -2.48 30.17 -11.51
N THR A 254 -2.73 28.87 -11.36
CA THR A 254 -2.76 28.20 -10.04
C THR A 254 -1.48 28.43 -9.25
N PHE A 255 -0.32 28.45 -9.93
CA PHE A 255 1.00 28.70 -9.36
C PHE A 255 1.17 30.09 -8.73
N THR A 256 0.36 31.08 -9.14
CA THR A 256 0.48 32.48 -8.70
C THR A 256 -0.59 32.90 -7.69
N LYS A 257 -1.55 32.03 -7.39
CA LYS A 257 -2.65 32.34 -6.46
C LYS A 257 -2.16 32.19 -5.01
N ARG A 258 -2.37 33.24 -4.21
CA ARG A 258 -2.05 33.24 -2.76
C ARG A 258 -3.01 32.33 -1.97
N ASP A 259 -4.28 32.29 -2.38
CA ASP A 259 -5.32 31.51 -1.70
C ASP A 259 -5.81 30.38 -2.62
N LEU A 260 -5.54 29.14 -2.20
CA LEU A 260 -6.03 27.93 -2.86
C LEU A 260 -7.07 27.25 -1.98
N ILE A 261 -8.12 26.72 -2.62
CA ILE A 261 -9.10 25.85 -1.95
C ILE A 261 -8.33 24.65 -1.37
N PRO A 262 -8.57 24.24 -0.10
CA PRO A 262 -7.79 23.18 0.56
C PRO A 262 -7.68 21.87 -0.24
N ARG A 263 -8.73 21.52 -1.01
CA ARG A 263 -8.73 20.37 -1.91
C ARG A 263 -7.68 20.49 -3.02
N ILE A 264 -7.63 21.66 -3.67
CA ILE A 264 -6.67 21.96 -4.73
C ILE A 264 -5.26 22.05 -4.15
N ALA A 265 -5.10 22.62 -2.94
CA ALA A 265 -3.81 22.63 -2.25
C ALA A 265 -3.26 21.21 -1.98
N ARG A 266 -4.12 20.24 -1.61
CA ARG A 266 -3.69 18.84 -1.46
C ARG A 266 -3.28 18.20 -2.78
N TRP A 267 -4.04 18.43 -3.84
CA TRP A 267 -3.70 17.97 -5.18
C TRP A 267 -2.40 18.61 -5.68
N TRP A 268 -2.14 19.84 -5.27
CA TRP A 268 -0.93 20.56 -5.61
C TRP A 268 0.34 19.90 -5.08
N ILE A 269 0.31 19.40 -3.84
CA ILE A 269 1.43 18.67 -3.27
C ILE A 269 1.77 17.43 -4.12
N GLN A 270 0.76 16.74 -4.67
CA GLN A 270 0.99 15.62 -5.60
C GLN A 270 1.56 16.08 -6.94
N PHE A 271 1.12 17.23 -7.43
CA PHE A 271 1.60 17.83 -8.67
C PHE A 271 3.10 18.18 -8.62
N GLN A 272 3.61 18.60 -7.46
CA GLN A 272 5.03 18.98 -7.27
C GLN A 272 6.04 17.86 -7.50
N GLU A 273 5.59 16.60 -7.54
CA GLU A 273 6.45 15.47 -7.90
C GLU A 273 6.86 15.47 -9.38
N PHE A 274 6.16 16.23 -10.24
CA PHE A 274 6.34 16.22 -11.68
C PHE A 274 7.01 17.50 -12.21
N ASP A 275 8.00 17.34 -13.09
CA ASP A 275 8.59 18.46 -13.84
C ASP A 275 7.78 18.69 -15.12
N CYS A 276 6.86 19.66 -15.09
CA CYS A 276 5.98 19.92 -16.21
C CYS A 276 5.58 21.38 -16.39
N GLU A 277 5.26 21.73 -17.63
CA GLU A 277 4.75 23.04 -18.02
C GLU A 277 3.28 22.93 -18.42
N ILE A 278 2.43 23.83 -17.90
CA ILE A 278 1.00 23.87 -18.26
C ILE A 278 0.79 24.81 -19.44
N GLU A 279 0.30 24.27 -20.55
CA GLU A 279 -0.08 25.00 -21.75
C GLU A 279 -1.61 25.02 -21.88
N TYR A 280 -2.17 26.24 -21.97
CA TYR A 280 -3.58 26.42 -22.28
C TYR A 280 -3.80 26.34 -23.80
N ARG A 281 -4.68 25.45 -24.25
CA ARG A 281 -5.17 25.42 -25.64
C ARG A 281 -6.70 25.46 -25.62
N PRO A 282 -7.37 26.36 -26.38
CA PRO A 282 -8.83 26.42 -26.38
C PRO A 282 -9.44 25.11 -26.90
N GLY A 283 -10.56 24.68 -26.30
CA GLY A 283 -11.14 23.34 -26.51
C GLY A 283 -11.46 22.98 -27.96
N ASN A 284 -11.75 23.97 -28.82
CA ASN A 284 -11.93 23.77 -30.27
C ASN A 284 -10.66 23.23 -30.97
N LYS A 285 -9.47 23.53 -30.45
CA LYS A 285 -8.17 23.01 -30.91
C LYS A 285 -7.73 21.74 -30.17
N MET A 286 -8.53 21.25 -29.21
CA MET A 286 -8.31 20.02 -28.46
C MET A 286 -9.36 18.93 -28.76
N GLY A 287 -9.99 18.96 -29.95
CA GLY A 287 -11.02 17.97 -30.32
C GLY A 287 -10.55 16.50 -30.25
N HIS A 288 -9.24 16.25 -30.36
CA HIS A 288 -8.66 14.92 -30.15
C HIS A 288 -8.67 14.46 -28.69
N VAL A 289 -8.96 15.35 -27.75
CA VAL A 289 -9.07 15.13 -26.29
C VAL A 289 -10.52 15.18 -25.82
N ASP A 290 -11.42 15.87 -26.56
CA ASP A 290 -12.83 16.15 -26.23
C ASP A 290 -13.44 15.04 -25.36
N ALA A 291 -13.50 15.34 -24.07
CA ALA A 291 -13.58 14.35 -23.03
C ALA A 291 -15.01 13.94 -22.76
N LEU A 292 -16.05 14.73 -23.07
CA LEU A 292 -17.45 14.39 -22.74
C LEU A 292 -18.44 15.53 -23.07
N SER A 293 -18.61 15.90 -24.34
CA SER A 293 -19.64 16.89 -24.71
C SER A 293 -20.86 16.29 -25.45
N ARG A 294 -22.03 16.47 -24.79
CA ARG A 294 -23.42 16.55 -25.32
C ARG A 294 -24.28 15.27 -25.39
N GLY A 295 -24.78 14.84 -24.24
CA GLY A 295 -26.02 14.06 -24.15
C GLY A 295 -26.89 14.59 -23.01
N PRO A 296 -27.97 15.35 -23.29
CA PRO A 296 -28.91 15.75 -22.26
C PRO A 296 -29.79 14.55 -21.94
N VAL A 297 -29.86 14.15 -20.67
CA VAL A 297 -31.01 13.38 -20.18
C VAL A 297 -31.36 13.98 -18.83
N ASN A 298 -32.41 14.78 -18.83
CA ASN A 298 -33.18 15.09 -17.62
C ASN A 298 -33.55 13.76 -16.98
N ASP A 299 -33.23 13.57 -15.70
CA ASP A 299 -34.24 13.06 -14.78
C ASP A 299 -33.79 13.20 -13.33
N SER A 300 -34.73 13.77 -12.58
CA SER A 300 -34.83 13.96 -11.15
C SER A 300 -34.77 12.64 -10.39
N ASN A 301 -33.72 12.46 -9.60
CA ASN A 301 -33.80 11.88 -8.25
C ASN A 301 -32.45 12.05 -7.53
N PRO A 302 -32.37 12.85 -6.46
CA PRO A 302 -31.22 12.87 -5.58
C PRO A 302 -31.37 11.71 -4.58
N ASP A 303 -30.50 10.71 -4.67
CA ASP A 303 -30.06 9.82 -3.57
C ASP A 303 -29.79 8.40 -4.08
N THR A 304 -28.59 8.13 -4.57
CA THR A 304 -27.90 6.85 -4.29
C THR A 304 -26.42 6.91 -4.70
N ASP A 305 -25.54 6.54 -3.78
CA ASP A 305 -24.09 6.38 -3.97
C ASP A 305 -23.77 5.39 -5.09
N LEU A 306 -23.06 5.86 -6.13
CA LEU A 306 -22.59 5.04 -7.25
C LEU A 306 -21.06 4.92 -7.20
N GLN A 307 -20.57 3.79 -6.69
CA GLN A 307 -19.15 3.41 -6.76
C GLN A 307 -18.74 3.08 -8.21
N ILE A 308 -17.85 3.93 -8.74
CA ILE A 308 -16.61 3.63 -9.47
C ILE A 308 -16.71 2.67 -10.67
N LEU A 309 -16.53 3.24 -11.86
CA LEU A 309 -16.27 2.56 -13.13
C LEU A 309 -14.74 2.50 -13.38
N ASP A 310 -14.01 2.00 -12.39
CA ASP A 310 -12.68 1.42 -12.61
C ASP A 310 -12.90 -0.06 -12.92
N VAL A 311 -12.73 -0.37 -14.20
CA VAL A 311 -12.37 -1.67 -14.73
C VAL A 311 -11.91 -2.67 -13.67
N LEU A 312 -12.81 -3.59 -13.32
CA LEU A 312 -12.53 -4.86 -12.63
C LEU A 312 -11.47 -4.79 -11.52
N ASN A 313 -11.78 -4.12 -10.42
CA ASN A 313 -11.68 -4.85 -9.17
C ASN A 313 -12.89 -5.81 -9.15
N PHE A 314 -12.66 -7.08 -8.84
CA PHE A 314 -13.72 -7.99 -8.40
C PHE A 314 -14.71 -7.18 -7.53
N THR A 315 -15.95 -7.00 -7.97
CA THR A 315 -16.92 -6.33 -7.10
C THR A 315 -17.00 -7.15 -5.83
N THR A 316 -17.04 -6.46 -4.70
CA THR A 316 -17.14 -7.01 -3.35
C THR A 316 -18.43 -7.80 -3.10
N GLU A 317 -19.22 -8.11 -4.13
CA GLU A 317 -20.38 -8.98 -4.07
C GLU A 317 -20.19 -10.28 -4.86
N ASP A 318 -19.40 -10.28 -5.94
CA ASP A 318 -19.18 -11.49 -6.75
C ASP A 318 -18.19 -12.46 -6.11
N TRP A 319 -17.25 -11.97 -5.30
CA TRP A 319 -16.34 -12.82 -4.52
C TRP A 319 -17.06 -13.53 -3.35
N ILE A 320 -18.08 -12.93 -2.70
CA ILE A 320 -18.85 -13.62 -1.65
C ILE A 320 -19.60 -14.81 -2.25
N ALA A 321 -20.19 -14.65 -3.44
CA ALA A 321 -20.82 -15.75 -4.17
C ALA A 321 -19.79 -16.82 -4.59
N THR A 322 -18.61 -16.39 -5.04
CA THR A 322 -17.50 -17.29 -5.37
C THR A 322 -17.01 -18.07 -4.14
N ILE A 323 -16.98 -17.44 -2.97
CA ILE A 323 -16.54 -18.06 -1.71
C ILE A 323 -17.64 -18.92 -1.10
N GLN A 324 -18.92 -18.58 -1.26
CA GLN A 324 -20.03 -19.49 -0.92
C GLN A 324 -19.91 -20.82 -1.66
N ASN A 325 -19.47 -20.81 -2.93
CA ASN A 325 -19.26 -22.05 -3.70
C ASN A 325 -18.05 -22.88 -3.22
N ASN A 326 -17.14 -22.26 -2.46
CA ASN A 326 -15.92 -22.90 -1.93
C ASN A 326 -15.99 -23.20 -0.41
N ASP A 327 -17.04 -22.75 0.29
CA ASP A 327 -17.23 -22.97 1.72
C ASP A 327 -18.02 -24.28 1.93
N GLU A 328 -17.42 -25.27 2.60
CA GLU A 328 -17.97 -26.62 2.74
C GLU A 328 -19.34 -26.64 3.45
N GLU A 329 -19.56 -25.74 4.41
CA GLU A 329 -20.82 -25.65 5.18
C GLU A 329 -21.94 -25.08 4.30
N ILE A 330 -21.64 -24.04 3.52
CA ILE A 330 -22.62 -23.41 2.63
C ILE A 330 -22.89 -24.27 1.39
N LYS A 331 -21.87 -24.99 0.88
CA LYS A 331 -22.03 -25.96 -0.20
C LYS A 331 -22.97 -27.09 0.20
N ARG A 332 -22.83 -27.62 1.41
CA ARG A 332 -23.74 -28.63 1.97
C ARG A 332 -25.18 -28.12 2.09
N ILE A 333 -25.37 -26.87 2.54
CA ILE A 333 -26.71 -26.25 2.60
C ILE A 333 -27.30 -26.07 1.19
N LYS A 334 -26.47 -25.70 0.21
CA LYS A 334 -26.88 -25.53 -1.19
C LYS A 334 -27.31 -26.85 -1.83
N GLU A 335 -26.53 -27.91 -1.67
CA GLU A 335 -26.85 -29.25 -2.15
C GLU A 335 -28.17 -29.77 -1.55
N ILE A 336 -28.38 -29.54 -0.24
CA ILE A 336 -29.62 -29.93 0.46
C ILE A 336 -30.84 -29.15 -0.05
N LEU A 337 -30.71 -27.85 -0.30
CA LEU A 337 -31.78 -27.00 -0.85
C LEU A 337 -32.11 -27.31 -2.33
N GLU A 338 -31.17 -27.93 -3.06
CA GLU A 338 -31.35 -28.37 -4.44
C GLU A 338 -31.92 -29.81 -4.53
N SER A 339 -31.67 -30.67 -3.53
CA SER A 339 -32.19 -32.04 -3.47
C SER A 339 -33.54 -32.15 -2.72
N LYS A 340 -34.62 -32.49 -3.43
CA LYS A 340 -35.93 -32.77 -2.81
C LYS A 340 -35.99 -34.18 -2.21
N ASN A 341 -35.39 -34.43 -1.04
CA ASN A 341 -35.93 -35.48 -0.17
C ASN A 341 -35.46 -35.48 1.30
N THR A 342 -36.38 -35.96 2.14
CA THR A 342 -36.28 -36.51 3.52
C THR A 342 -36.30 -35.61 4.76
N LYS A 343 -36.92 -36.19 5.80
CA LYS A 343 -37.41 -35.65 7.09
C LYS A 343 -36.36 -34.98 7.99
N ASP A 344 -35.07 -35.13 7.69
CA ASP A 344 -33.96 -34.53 8.47
C ASP A 344 -33.55 -33.13 7.98
N THR A 345 -34.24 -32.57 6.98
CA THR A 345 -33.87 -31.29 6.34
C THR A 345 -34.87 -30.16 6.55
N VAL A 346 -35.95 -30.41 7.31
CA VAL A 346 -37.06 -29.45 7.53
C VAL A 346 -36.56 -28.13 8.12
N ASP A 347 -35.61 -28.17 9.05
CA ASP A 347 -35.02 -26.97 9.64
C ASP A 347 -34.20 -26.14 8.64
N ILE A 348 -33.54 -26.78 7.67
CA ILE A 348 -32.76 -26.06 6.66
C ILE A 348 -33.69 -25.39 5.65
N TYR A 349 -34.76 -26.07 5.22
CA TYR A 349 -35.77 -25.50 4.33
C TYR A 349 -36.56 -24.36 4.98
N ASN A 350 -36.84 -24.43 6.27
CA ASN A 350 -37.51 -23.35 7.00
C ASN A 350 -36.59 -22.14 7.20
N ASN A 351 -35.31 -22.38 7.53
CA ASN A 351 -34.38 -21.31 7.87
C ASN A 351 -33.59 -20.73 6.68
N TYR A 352 -33.50 -21.40 5.53
CA TYR A 352 -32.66 -20.98 4.41
C TYR A 352 -33.37 -21.13 3.06
N GLN A 353 -33.01 -20.28 2.11
CA GLN A 353 -33.52 -20.33 0.74
C GLN A 353 -32.45 -19.96 -0.28
N LEU A 354 -32.59 -20.50 -1.50
CA LEU A 354 -31.69 -20.23 -2.62
C LEU A 354 -32.32 -19.20 -3.56
N LYS A 355 -31.61 -18.10 -3.85
CA LYS A 355 -32.06 -17.07 -4.82
C LYS A 355 -30.90 -16.63 -5.70
N GLY A 356 -31.00 -16.81 -7.01
CA GLY A 356 -29.95 -16.42 -7.96
C GLY A 356 -28.59 -17.10 -7.71
N GLY A 357 -28.59 -18.37 -7.30
CA GLY A 357 -27.38 -19.17 -7.03
C GLY A 357 -26.69 -18.90 -5.69
N LYS A 358 -27.29 -18.07 -4.83
CA LYS A 358 -26.78 -17.65 -3.51
C LYS A 358 -27.67 -18.15 -2.38
N VAL A 359 -27.06 -18.46 -1.24
CA VAL A 359 -27.78 -18.92 -0.03
C VAL A 359 -28.15 -17.72 0.85
N TYR A 360 -29.44 -17.63 1.18
CA TYR A 360 -30.01 -16.64 2.10
C TYR A 360 -30.61 -17.35 3.32
N ARG A 361 -30.65 -16.65 4.46
CA ARG A 361 -31.36 -17.08 5.66
C ARG A 361 -32.70 -16.34 5.77
N ASN A 362 -33.76 -17.08 6.07
CA ASN A 362 -35.08 -16.56 6.41
C ASN A 362 -35.10 -16.12 7.87
N ILE A 363 -35.49 -14.87 8.11
CA ILE A 363 -35.60 -14.27 9.45
C ILE A 363 -36.91 -13.45 9.46
N ASP A 364 -37.60 -13.37 10.59
CA ASP A 364 -38.83 -12.58 10.72
C ASP A 364 -38.59 -11.13 10.25
N GLY A 365 -39.21 -10.76 9.12
CA GLY A 365 -39.04 -9.46 8.45
C GLY A 365 -38.16 -9.44 7.18
N GLY A 366 -37.67 -10.58 6.68
CA GLY A 366 -37.07 -10.66 5.33
C GLY A 366 -35.97 -11.71 5.15
N ILE A 367 -35.23 -11.60 4.03
CA ILE A 367 -34.16 -12.55 3.67
C ILE A 367 -32.80 -11.88 3.81
N ARG A 368 -31.82 -12.57 4.39
CA ARG A 368 -30.47 -12.03 4.62
C ARG A 368 -29.39 -12.91 4.02
N TRP A 369 -28.38 -12.30 3.41
CA TRP A 369 -27.35 -13.06 2.69
C TRP A 369 -26.39 -13.76 3.66
N VAL A 370 -26.26 -15.07 3.55
CA VAL A 370 -25.37 -15.86 4.43
C VAL A 370 -23.91 -15.59 4.10
N VAL A 371 -23.14 -15.19 5.10
CA VAL A 371 -21.73 -14.77 4.94
C VAL A 371 -20.76 -15.88 5.37
N PRO A 372 -19.94 -16.43 4.45
CA PRO A 372 -18.88 -17.40 4.75
C PRO A 372 -17.88 -16.88 5.79
N ARG A 373 -17.22 -17.79 6.53
CA ARG A 373 -16.32 -17.38 7.63
C ARG A 373 -15.14 -16.53 7.14
N GLY A 374 -14.58 -16.86 5.98
CA GLY A 374 -13.41 -16.19 5.41
C GLY A 374 -13.63 -14.73 5.01
N VAL A 375 -14.89 -14.27 4.94
CA VAL A 375 -15.23 -12.95 4.38
C VAL A 375 -15.83 -11.97 5.39
N ARG A 376 -16.14 -12.45 6.60
CA ARG A 376 -16.82 -11.67 7.65
C ARG A 376 -16.05 -10.42 8.05
N TRP A 377 -14.71 -10.52 8.16
CA TRP A 377 -13.84 -9.38 8.49
C TRP A 377 -13.95 -8.25 7.46
N GLN A 378 -13.99 -8.60 6.18
CA GLN A 378 -14.04 -7.63 5.10
C GLN A 378 -15.40 -6.92 5.02
N ILE A 379 -16.50 -7.63 5.32
CA ILE A 379 -17.82 -7.02 5.44
C ILE A 379 -17.85 -6.01 6.59
N LEU A 380 -17.18 -6.29 7.71
CA LEU A 380 -17.13 -5.35 8.83
C LEU A 380 -16.29 -4.13 8.50
N ARG A 381 -15.14 -4.29 7.85
CA ARG A 381 -14.33 -3.16 7.35
C ARG A 381 -15.14 -2.23 6.44
N MET A 382 -15.87 -2.79 5.49
CA MET A 382 -16.71 -2.01 4.57
C MET A 382 -17.90 -1.31 5.25
N ASN A 383 -18.38 -1.84 6.38
CA ASN A 383 -19.55 -1.31 7.09
C ASN A 383 -19.18 -0.57 8.39
N HIS A 384 -17.89 -0.45 8.69
CA HIS A 384 -17.37 0.22 9.88
C HIS A 384 -16.26 1.19 9.48
N ASP A 385 -15.11 0.69 9.02
CA ASP A 385 -13.92 1.49 8.74
C ASP A 385 -14.14 2.43 7.55
N ASP A 386 -14.56 1.88 6.40
CA ASP A 386 -14.58 2.61 5.14
C ASP A 386 -15.69 3.67 5.06
N ILE A 387 -16.63 3.66 6.01
CA ILE A 387 -17.82 4.53 6.02
C ILE A 387 -17.88 5.49 7.21
N GLY A 388 -16.82 5.58 8.01
CA GLY A 388 -16.70 6.59 9.06
C GLY A 388 -16.90 6.09 10.49
N HIS A 389 -16.53 4.84 10.79
CA HIS A 389 -16.32 4.35 12.16
C HIS A 389 -17.56 4.43 13.07
N PHE A 390 -18.74 4.11 12.53
CA PHE A 390 -19.99 4.14 13.30
C PHE A 390 -19.92 3.27 14.56
N GLY A 391 -20.56 3.74 15.64
CA GLY A 391 -20.70 2.99 16.88
C GLY A 391 -21.32 1.61 16.68
N PHE A 392 -21.07 0.72 17.64
CA PHE A 392 -21.44 -0.69 17.57
C PHE A 392 -22.89 -0.96 17.14
N GLU A 393 -23.89 -0.27 17.71
CA GLU A 393 -25.30 -0.51 17.39
C GLU A 393 -25.64 -0.12 15.94
N LYS A 394 -25.12 1.00 15.43
CA LYS A 394 -25.30 1.42 14.03
C LYS A 394 -24.58 0.49 13.05
N THR A 395 -23.36 0.06 13.37
CA THR A 395 -22.63 -0.93 12.56
C THR A 395 -23.39 -2.26 12.53
N LEU A 396 -23.94 -2.69 13.67
CA LEU A 396 -24.73 -3.91 13.75
C LEU A 396 -26.01 -3.83 12.93
N GLU A 397 -26.76 -2.73 13.03
CA GLU A 397 -28.00 -2.52 12.28
C GLU A 397 -27.74 -2.57 10.76
N ARG A 398 -26.67 -1.91 10.31
CA ARG A 398 -26.28 -1.87 8.90
C ARG A 398 -25.83 -3.23 8.38
N VAL A 399 -25.07 -3.98 9.16
CA VAL A 399 -24.66 -5.34 8.75
C VAL A 399 -25.88 -6.28 8.76
N ARG A 400 -26.75 -6.17 9.78
CA ARG A 400 -27.97 -7.00 9.89
C ARG A 400 -29.04 -6.68 8.87
N SER A 401 -29.03 -5.52 8.23
CA SER A 401 -29.99 -5.16 7.18
C SER A 401 -29.76 -5.93 5.87
N THR A 402 -28.55 -6.47 5.65
CA THR A 402 -28.19 -7.10 4.38
C THR A 402 -27.60 -8.50 4.56
N TYR A 403 -26.86 -8.74 5.64
CA TYR A 403 -26.04 -9.93 5.83
C TYR A 403 -26.48 -10.76 7.03
N TRP A 404 -26.11 -12.03 7.04
CA TRP A 404 -26.29 -12.95 8.16
C TRP A 404 -25.09 -13.88 8.37
N PHE A 405 -24.68 -14.09 9.63
CA PHE A 405 -23.76 -15.16 10.02
C PHE A 405 -23.87 -15.48 11.53
N PRO A 406 -23.44 -16.68 11.97
CA PRO A 406 -23.50 -17.08 13.38
C PRO A 406 -22.71 -16.14 14.30
N LYS A 407 -23.26 -15.84 15.49
CA LYS A 407 -22.63 -15.00 16.54
C LYS A 407 -22.25 -13.58 16.07
N MET A 408 -22.95 -13.05 15.06
CA MET A 408 -22.68 -11.74 14.46
C MET A 408 -22.55 -10.60 15.47
N ARG A 409 -23.48 -10.48 16.44
CA ARG A 409 -23.45 -9.40 17.45
C ARG A 409 -22.13 -9.39 18.24
N LYS A 410 -21.65 -10.55 18.69
CA LYS A 410 -20.37 -10.69 19.42
C LYS A 410 -19.17 -10.37 18.52
N PHE A 411 -19.22 -10.80 17.27
CA PHE A 411 -18.16 -10.59 16.29
C PHE A 411 -18.02 -9.10 15.92
N ILE A 412 -19.14 -8.41 15.67
CA ILE A 412 -19.17 -6.96 15.39
C ILE A 412 -18.74 -6.14 16.60
N LYS A 413 -19.22 -6.49 17.80
CA LYS A 413 -18.82 -5.79 19.04
C LYS A 413 -17.32 -5.87 19.27
N LYS A 414 -16.73 -7.06 19.06
CA LYS A 414 -15.28 -7.26 19.15
C LYS A 414 -14.57 -6.40 18.10
N TYR A 415 -15.04 -6.42 16.86
CA TYR A 415 -14.46 -5.66 15.76
C TYR A 415 -14.46 -4.14 16.03
N CYS A 416 -15.61 -3.54 16.38
CA CYS A 416 -15.69 -2.10 16.67
C CYS A 416 -14.88 -1.70 17.92
N ASN A 417 -14.79 -2.56 18.94
CA ASN A 417 -13.98 -2.29 20.13
C ASN A 417 -12.47 -2.40 19.86
N SER A 418 -12.09 -3.18 18.85
CA SER A 418 -10.71 -3.35 18.38
C SER A 418 -10.33 -2.35 17.29
N CYS A 419 -11.25 -1.44 16.93
CA CYS A 419 -11.01 -0.44 15.91
C CYS A 419 -10.24 0.77 16.47
N LEU A 420 -9.01 0.95 16.00
CA LEU A 420 -8.07 1.98 16.46
C LEU A 420 -8.61 3.40 16.28
N GLU A 421 -9.26 3.68 15.16
CA GLU A 421 -9.88 4.99 14.87
C GLU A 421 -11.04 5.33 15.81
N CYS A 422 -11.90 4.35 16.17
CA CYS A 422 -12.96 4.53 17.17
C CYS A 422 -12.41 4.72 18.57
N ALA A 423 -11.30 4.04 18.90
CA ALA A 423 -10.64 4.16 20.19
C ALA A 423 -9.93 5.52 20.33
N TYR A 424 -9.37 6.03 19.24
CA TYR A 424 -8.67 7.31 19.16
C TYR A 424 -9.62 8.53 19.21
N HIS A 425 -10.75 8.49 18.49
CA HIS A 425 -11.72 9.59 18.42
C HIS A 425 -12.76 9.59 19.55
N LYS A 426 -12.72 8.61 20.45
CA LYS A 426 -13.52 8.63 21.68
C LYS A 426 -12.94 9.69 22.61
N VAL A 427 -13.40 10.94 22.46
CA VAL A 427 -13.28 11.94 23.53
C VAL A 427 -13.95 11.33 24.77
N PRO A 428 -13.33 11.37 25.96
CA PRO A 428 -14.03 11.04 27.21
C PRO A 428 -15.15 12.08 27.41
N GLY A 429 -16.30 11.83 26.79
CA GLY A 429 -17.49 12.64 26.94
C GLY A 429 -18.01 12.48 28.36
N ALA A 430 -17.90 13.57 29.12
CA ALA A 430 -18.70 13.98 30.27
C ALA A 430 -19.49 12.86 30.99
N LEU A 431 -19.01 12.53 32.19
CA LEU A 431 -19.84 12.01 33.26
C LEU A 431 -20.92 13.04 33.61
N THR A 432 -22.09 12.96 32.97
CA THR A 432 -23.32 13.47 33.57
C THR A 432 -23.76 12.49 34.65
N THR A 433 -23.62 12.97 35.88
CA THR A 433 -24.12 12.49 37.17
C THR A 433 -25.38 11.61 37.12
N THR A 434 -25.31 10.40 37.70
CA THR A 434 -26.22 9.96 38.75
C THR A 434 -25.56 8.87 39.61
N LYS A 435 -25.73 9.02 40.92
CA LYS A 435 -25.22 8.19 42.01
C LYS A 435 -25.68 6.74 41.89
N SER A 436 -24.78 5.78 42.10
CA SER A 436 -25.10 4.59 42.88
C SER A 436 -23.84 3.96 43.46
N SER A 437 -23.91 3.79 44.77
CA SER A 437 -22.98 3.23 45.75
C SER A 437 -22.53 1.81 45.44
N TYR A 438 -21.25 1.49 45.69
CA TYR A 438 -20.84 0.50 46.71
C TYR A 438 -19.30 0.56 46.87
N SER A 439 -18.87 0.81 48.11
CA SER A 439 -17.50 0.78 48.64
C SER A 439 -17.02 -0.67 48.84
N LEU A 440 -15.74 -1.00 48.66
CA LEU A 440 -14.63 -1.01 49.64
C LEU A 440 -13.42 -1.72 48.98
N PRO A 441 -12.18 -1.68 49.51
CA PRO A 441 -11.57 -0.75 50.46
C PRO A 441 -10.28 -0.08 49.90
N VAL A 442 -9.91 1.00 50.57
CA VAL A 442 -8.63 1.69 50.51
C VAL A 442 -7.52 0.75 50.98
N ASP A 443 -6.54 0.48 50.12
CA ASP A 443 -5.10 0.43 50.44
C ASP A 443 -4.28 0.10 49.17
N LEU A 444 -3.07 0.66 49.11
CA LEU A 444 -2.10 0.66 47.99
C LEU A 444 -2.19 1.87 47.03
N LEU A 445 -2.23 3.07 47.62
CA LEU A 445 -1.41 4.17 47.09
C LEU A 445 0.04 3.91 47.54
N ASP A 446 0.86 3.37 46.64
CA ASP A 446 2.23 3.83 46.37
C ASP A 446 2.89 2.87 45.36
N GLN A 447 3.25 3.35 44.17
CA GLN A 447 4.57 3.10 43.55
C GLN A 447 4.69 3.75 42.18
N THR A 448 5.73 4.57 42.11
CA THR A 448 6.17 5.49 41.06
C THR A 448 7.08 4.84 40.01
N SER A 449 7.17 5.53 38.84
CA SER A 449 8.17 5.45 37.75
C SER A 449 8.10 4.27 36.76
N ARG A 450 8.37 4.51 35.45
CA ARG A 450 9.13 3.60 34.55
C ARG A 450 9.44 4.15 33.12
N VAL A 451 10.73 4.12 32.71
CA VAL A 451 11.52 5.12 31.93
C VAL A 451 11.49 6.42 32.71
N VAL A 452 12.55 7.22 32.82
CA VAL A 452 12.48 8.38 33.73
C VAL A 452 11.29 9.25 33.32
N ASN A 453 10.20 9.18 34.09
CA ASN A 453 8.86 9.70 33.77
C ASN A 453 8.19 9.22 32.45
N GLY A 454 8.47 8.02 31.95
CA GLY A 454 7.82 7.40 30.77
C GLY A 454 6.55 6.59 31.08
N PHE A 455 5.99 5.92 30.07
CA PHE A 455 4.75 5.12 30.17
C PHE A 455 4.90 3.72 29.56
N SER A 456 4.11 2.78 30.07
CA SER A 456 4.03 1.40 29.53
C SER A 456 3.40 1.41 28.15
N ILE A 457 4.04 0.74 27.19
CA ILE A 457 3.56 0.64 25.82
C ILE A 457 3.49 -0.83 25.39
N ASP A 458 2.42 -1.18 24.69
CA ASP A 458 2.29 -2.53 24.15
C ASP A 458 3.04 -2.65 22.81
N ILE A 459 3.69 -3.79 22.57
CA ILE A 459 4.44 -4.05 21.34
C ILE A 459 3.59 -3.89 20.07
N THR A 460 2.26 -4.07 20.13
CA THR A 460 1.37 -3.82 19.00
C THR A 460 1.36 -2.36 18.54
N GLN A 461 1.70 -1.41 19.42
CA GLN A 461 1.77 0.02 19.10
C GLN A 461 3.12 0.41 18.50
N ILE A 462 4.18 -0.33 18.82
CA ILE A 462 5.54 -0.13 18.30
C ILE A 462 6.13 -1.46 17.79
N PRO A 463 5.50 -2.08 16.77
CA PRO A 463 5.83 -3.46 16.33
C PRO A 463 7.22 -3.59 15.70
N TYR A 464 7.92 -2.48 15.53
CA TYR A 464 9.30 -2.40 15.06
C TYR A 464 10.36 -2.49 16.17
N HIS A 465 9.96 -2.40 17.43
CA HIS A 465 10.89 -2.53 18.56
C HIS A 465 11.35 -3.98 18.70
N ALA A 466 12.65 -4.16 18.94
CA ALA A 466 13.25 -5.47 19.19
C ALA A 466 14.23 -5.41 20.38
N ALA A 467 14.38 -6.53 21.07
CA ALA A 467 15.34 -6.70 22.15
C ALA A 467 16.51 -7.59 21.70
N ILE A 468 17.73 -7.21 22.04
CA ILE A 468 18.94 -8.00 21.82
C ILE A 468 19.30 -8.71 23.10
N GLY A 469 19.47 -10.02 23.00
CA GLY A 469 20.00 -10.86 24.05
C GLY A 469 21.40 -11.38 23.71
N LYS A 470 22.26 -11.44 24.72
CA LYS A 470 23.58 -12.10 24.64
C LYS A 470 23.52 -13.46 25.32
N LYS A 471 24.04 -14.49 24.64
CA LYS A 471 24.14 -15.85 25.20
C LYS A 471 25.14 -15.88 26.35
N SER A 472 24.76 -16.56 27.42
CA SER A 472 25.52 -16.82 28.64
C SER A 472 25.34 -18.31 29.01
N THR A 473 26.21 -18.83 29.87
CA THR A 473 26.06 -20.17 30.48
C THR A 473 24.73 -20.33 31.23
N SER A 474 24.15 -19.22 31.71
CA SER A 474 22.88 -19.15 32.42
C SER A 474 21.65 -18.85 31.55
N GLY A 475 21.80 -18.77 30.22
CA GLY A 475 20.72 -18.48 29.28
C GLY A 475 20.93 -17.19 28.49
N LEU A 476 19.83 -16.50 28.12
CA LEU A 476 19.88 -15.28 27.32
C LEU A 476 19.75 -14.04 28.20
N GLY A 477 20.84 -13.27 28.34
CA GLY A 477 20.85 -12.01 29.10
C GLY A 477 20.52 -10.82 28.22
N TYR A 478 19.69 -9.89 28.70
CA TYR A 478 19.36 -8.67 27.95
C TYR A 478 20.59 -7.77 27.81
N LEU A 479 20.77 -7.22 26.61
CA LEU A 479 21.90 -6.38 26.26
C LEU A 479 21.47 -4.97 25.85
N CYS A 480 20.70 -4.87 24.76
CA CYS A 480 20.34 -3.61 24.12
C CYS A 480 18.99 -3.71 23.38
N GLY A 481 18.45 -2.58 22.93
CA GLY A 481 17.35 -2.50 21.99
C GLY A 481 17.81 -2.58 20.52
N ALA A 482 16.84 -2.72 19.62
CA ALA A 482 17.01 -2.67 18.17
C ALA A 482 15.73 -2.23 17.47
N SER A 483 15.87 -1.85 16.20
CA SER A 483 14.77 -1.43 15.33
C SER A 483 14.69 -2.31 14.09
N ILE A 484 13.55 -2.95 13.83
CA ILE A 484 13.33 -3.77 12.64
C ILE A 484 13.20 -2.86 11.42
N ILE A 485 14.11 -2.95 10.45
CA ILE A 485 14.08 -2.16 9.21
C ILE A 485 13.69 -2.98 7.98
N SER A 486 13.77 -4.31 8.06
CA SER A 486 13.28 -5.23 7.03
C SER A 486 12.96 -6.60 7.63
N ASN A 487 12.44 -7.54 6.83
CA ASN A 487 12.17 -8.90 7.30
C ASN A 487 13.43 -9.74 7.53
N ARG A 488 14.63 -9.14 7.42
CA ARG A 488 15.93 -9.81 7.59
C ARG A 488 16.96 -8.96 8.33
N ALA A 489 16.71 -7.67 8.54
CA ALA A 489 17.69 -6.74 9.06
C ALA A 489 17.09 -5.83 10.14
N LEU A 490 17.91 -5.54 11.17
CA LEU A 490 17.62 -4.59 12.22
C LEU A 490 18.79 -3.61 12.39
N LEU A 491 18.51 -2.43 12.94
CA LEU A 491 19.53 -1.46 13.37
C LEU A 491 19.63 -1.41 14.89
N SER A 492 20.85 -1.20 15.39
CA SER A 492 21.16 -1.02 16.82
C SER A 492 22.45 -0.17 16.95
N ALA A 493 22.97 -0.01 18.16
CA ALA A 493 24.20 0.73 18.45
C ALA A 493 25.43 -0.20 18.45
N THR A 494 26.57 0.28 17.95
CA THR A 494 27.82 -0.50 17.87
C THR A 494 28.37 -0.83 19.25
N HIS A 495 28.31 0.11 20.20
CA HIS A 495 28.87 -0.08 21.55
C HIS A 495 28.21 -1.24 22.33
N CYS A 496 27.05 -1.73 21.88
CA CYS A 496 26.42 -2.93 22.43
C CYS A 496 27.23 -4.21 22.17
N PHE A 497 28.11 -4.21 21.15
CA PHE A 497 28.83 -5.40 20.70
C PHE A 497 30.30 -5.34 21.09
N LYS A 498 30.90 -6.51 21.40
CA LYS A 498 32.33 -6.58 21.69
C LYS A 498 33.10 -6.49 20.36
N MET A 499 33.78 -5.37 20.13
CA MET A 499 34.51 -5.15 18.87
C MET A 499 35.68 -6.11 18.64
N SER A 500 36.29 -6.63 19.71
CA SER A 500 37.38 -7.61 19.62
C SER A 500 36.93 -8.96 19.05
N GLU A 501 35.62 -9.23 19.02
CA GLU A 501 35.05 -10.51 18.64
C GLU A 501 33.60 -10.30 18.15
N LEU A 502 33.46 -9.81 16.91
CA LEU A 502 32.16 -9.63 16.24
C LEU A 502 31.56 -10.97 15.81
N ASP A 503 31.37 -11.89 16.75
CA ASP A 503 30.71 -13.16 16.51
C ASP A 503 29.18 -13.01 16.61
N PRO A 504 28.43 -13.09 15.49
CA PRO A 504 26.97 -13.01 15.50
C PRO A 504 26.34 -14.18 16.30
N SER A 505 27.04 -15.30 16.47
CA SER A 505 26.53 -16.48 17.17
C SER A 505 26.27 -16.21 18.66
N LEU A 506 26.93 -15.22 19.25
CA LEU A 506 26.78 -14.82 20.65
C LEU A 506 25.47 -14.08 20.93
N TYR A 507 24.75 -13.65 19.90
CA TYR A 507 23.63 -12.73 20.01
C TYR A 507 22.35 -13.31 19.41
N ARG A 508 21.20 -12.99 20.03
CA ARG A 508 19.87 -13.27 19.52
C ARG A 508 19.01 -12.03 19.56
N VAL A 509 18.02 -11.96 18.69
CA VAL A 509 17.05 -10.87 18.68
C VAL A 509 15.67 -11.44 19.00
N VAL A 510 14.97 -10.80 19.93
CA VAL A 510 13.59 -11.11 20.31
C VAL A 510 12.67 -10.01 19.80
N VAL A 511 11.64 -10.38 19.05
CA VAL A 511 10.66 -9.45 18.46
C VAL A 511 9.24 -9.83 18.88
N GLY A 512 8.32 -8.86 18.89
CA GLY A 512 6.91 -9.14 19.10
C GLY A 512 6.49 -9.38 20.54
N SER A 513 7.28 -8.92 21.51
CA SER A 513 6.94 -8.97 22.93
C SER A 513 6.99 -7.62 23.62
N SER A 514 5.99 -7.36 24.48
CA SER A 514 5.98 -6.25 25.43
C SER A 514 6.83 -6.54 26.68
N TYR A 515 7.45 -7.73 26.77
CA TYR A 515 8.27 -8.16 27.91
C TYR A 515 9.73 -8.42 27.50
N ARG A 516 10.66 -8.07 28.40
CA ARG A 516 12.09 -8.16 28.17
C ARG A 516 12.55 -9.61 28.00
N LEU A 517 12.92 -9.99 26.77
CA LEU A 517 13.37 -11.33 26.35
C LEU A 517 12.39 -12.49 26.67
N LEU A 518 11.17 -12.18 27.11
CA LEU A 518 10.16 -13.16 27.46
C LEU A 518 8.98 -13.00 26.51
N GLY A 519 8.52 -14.09 25.92
CA GLY A 519 7.53 -14.05 24.84
C GLY A 519 8.11 -13.48 23.54
N GLY A 520 7.31 -13.50 22.48
CA GLY A 520 7.74 -13.11 21.14
C GLY A 520 8.60 -14.18 20.44
N ASP A 521 9.00 -13.88 19.22
CA ASP A 521 9.80 -14.76 18.38
C ASP A 521 11.29 -14.43 18.53
N THR A 522 12.12 -15.47 18.67
CA THR A 522 13.57 -15.33 18.80
C THR A 522 14.29 -15.72 17.50
N TYR A 523 15.20 -14.88 17.04
CA TYR A 523 15.98 -15.07 15.82
C TYR A 523 17.49 -15.06 16.11
N GLU A 524 18.19 -16.05 15.56
CA GLU A 524 19.66 -16.07 15.51
C GLU A 524 20.17 -15.07 14.48
N LEU A 525 21.38 -14.56 14.70
CA LEU A 525 22.06 -13.70 13.73
C LEU A 525 22.99 -14.51 12.83
N SER A 526 23.01 -14.15 11.55
CA SER A 526 23.91 -14.70 10.53
C SER A 526 25.08 -13.77 10.26
N ARG A 527 24.86 -12.46 10.38
CA ARG A 527 25.89 -11.42 10.20
C ARG A 527 25.62 -10.26 11.15
N LEU A 528 26.70 -9.61 11.55
CA LEU A 528 26.71 -8.39 12.34
C LEU A 528 27.66 -7.41 11.62
N TYR A 529 27.12 -6.29 11.15
CA TYR A 529 27.92 -5.20 10.59
C TYR A 529 27.98 -4.06 11.59
N VAL A 530 29.16 -3.52 11.81
CA VAL A 530 29.40 -2.28 12.57
C VAL A 530 30.00 -1.26 11.63
N HIS A 531 29.78 0.03 11.88
CA HIS A 531 30.36 1.06 11.03
C HIS A 531 31.91 1.01 11.07
N GLU A 532 32.54 1.06 9.91
CA GLU A 532 33.99 0.86 9.72
C GLU A 532 34.82 1.90 10.48
N SER A 533 34.31 3.12 10.57
CA SER A 533 34.94 4.24 11.25
C SER A 533 34.38 4.50 12.66
N TYR A 534 33.77 3.49 13.31
CA TYR A 534 33.31 3.65 14.68
C TYR A 534 34.47 3.90 15.65
N SER A 535 34.27 4.86 16.56
CA SER A 535 35.24 5.22 17.59
C SER A 535 34.62 4.98 18.96
N SER A 536 35.21 4.07 19.76
CA SER A 536 34.78 3.84 21.14
C SER A 536 35.12 4.99 22.10
N VAL A 537 36.03 5.88 21.70
CA VAL A 537 36.46 7.04 22.50
C VAL A 537 35.48 8.20 22.32
N THR A 538 35.11 8.51 21.08
CA THR A 538 34.23 9.64 20.76
C THR A 538 32.79 9.24 20.53
N VAL A 539 32.50 7.93 20.48
CA VAL A 539 31.19 7.33 20.20
C VAL A 539 30.59 7.81 18.87
N VAL A 540 31.44 8.25 17.94
CA VAL A 540 31.04 8.63 16.58
C VAL A 540 30.84 7.37 15.73
N ASN A 541 29.87 7.41 14.82
CA ASN A 541 29.45 6.28 13.99
C ASN A 541 28.92 5.07 14.78
N ASP A 542 28.22 5.33 15.88
CA ASP A 542 27.63 4.30 16.74
C ASP A 542 26.37 3.68 16.14
N ILE A 543 26.56 2.90 15.07
CA ILE A 543 25.51 2.19 14.34
C ILE A 543 25.96 0.79 13.92
N ALA A 544 25.10 -0.18 14.19
CA ALA A 544 25.26 -1.57 13.81
C ALA A 544 24.02 -2.10 13.06
N MET A 545 24.25 -2.99 12.09
CA MET A 545 23.20 -3.73 11.38
C MET A 545 23.27 -5.22 11.72
N LEU A 546 22.14 -5.74 12.18
CA LEU A 546 21.96 -7.13 12.60
C LEU A 546 21.20 -7.87 11.51
N VAL A 547 21.74 -8.98 11.00
CA VAL A 547 21.12 -9.76 9.93
C VAL A 547 20.68 -11.11 10.47
N THR A 548 19.37 -11.37 10.46
CA THR A 548 18.82 -12.62 11.00
C THR A 548 19.05 -13.80 10.06
N SER A 549 19.36 -14.96 10.64
CA SER A 549 19.57 -16.22 9.89
C SER A 549 18.31 -16.72 9.20
N LYS A 550 17.14 -16.39 9.75
CA LYS A 550 15.81 -16.66 9.16
C LYS A 550 15.06 -15.35 8.94
N LYS A 551 14.12 -15.35 8.00
CA LYS A 551 13.23 -14.20 7.80
C LYS A 551 12.34 -14.02 9.02
N ILE A 552 12.23 -12.78 9.48
CA ILE A 552 11.29 -12.33 10.50
C ILE A 552 9.89 -12.39 9.91
N ASN A 553 8.99 -13.09 10.60
CA ASN A 553 7.59 -13.16 10.21
C ASN A 553 6.87 -11.89 10.66
N PHE A 554 6.38 -11.11 9.71
CA PHE A 554 5.60 -9.91 10.01
C PHE A 554 4.15 -10.27 10.36
N GLY A 555 3.60 -9.52 11.30
CA GLY A 555 2.26 -9.71 11.83
C GLY A 555 1.78 -8.48 12.60
N GLN A 556 0.81 -8.65 13.48
CA GLN A 556 0.25 -7.56 14.26
C GLN A 556 1.27 -6.96 15.26
N ASN A 557 2.16 -7.78 15.81
CA ASN A 557 3.11 -7.39 16.85
C ASN A 557 4.55 -7.21 16.33
N VAL A 558 4.80 -7.51 15.06
CA VAL A 558 6.14 -7.50 14.44
C VAL A 558 6.03 -6.89 13.05
N GLN A 559 6.61 -5.71 12.84
CA GLN A 559 6.65 -5.00 11.56
C GLN A 559 7.95 -4.21 11.43
N SER A 560 8.32 -3.85 10.20
CA SER A 560 9.43 -2.91 9.99
C SER A 560 8.99 -1.45 10.16
N VAL A 561 9.91 -0.62 10.65
CA VAL A 561 9.79 0.84 10.58
C VAL A 561 10.50 1.37 9.32
N PHE A 562 9.99 2.44 8.73
CA PHE A 562 10.75 3.20 7.74
C PHE A 562 11.92 3.89 8.42
N PHE A 563 13.04 4.10 7.74
CA PHE A 563 14.17 4.85 8.30
C PHE A 563 14.42 6.12 7.48
N ALA A 564 14.89 7.17 8.15
CA ALA A 564 15.02 8.50 7.55
C ALA A 564 15.93 8.48 6.30
N PRO A 565 15.48 9.00 5.14
CA PRO A 565 16.35 9.18 3.97
C PRO A 565 17.37 10.30 4.19
N SER A 566 18.43 10.33 3.38
CA SER A 566 19.49 11.35 3.47
C SER A 566 18.99 12.79 3.25
N THR A 567 17.83 12.97 2.62
CA THR A 567 17.21 14.28 2.38
C THR A 567 16.33 14.76 3.53
N MET A 568 16.09 13.91 4.54
CA MET A 568 15.19 14.24 5.65
C MET A 568 15.90 15.11 6.68
N ASN A 569 15.44 16.35 6.79
CA ASN A 569 15.76 17.24 7.90
C ASN A 569 14.65 17.14 8.94
N VAL A 570 15.02 16.86 10.19
CA VAL A 570 14.09 16.82 11.32
C VAL A 570 14.12 18.19 11.99
N PRO A 571 13.01 18.96 12.00
CA PRO A 571 12.98 20.28 12.62
C PRO A 571 13.24 20.23 14.13
N ASP A 572 13.86 21.27 14.67
CA ASP A 572 14.01 21.44 16.11
C ASP A 572 12.64 21.54 16.80
N GLY A 573 12.52 21.00 18.00
CA GLY A 573 11.26 20.93 18.77
C GLY A 573 10.30 19.82 18.31
N THR A 574 10.65 19.06 17.28
CA THR A 574 9.82 17.94 16.81
C THR A 574 9.67 16.89 17.90
N THR A 575 8.44 16.52 18.24
CA THR A 575 8.16 15.42 19.16
C THR A 575 8.44 14.07 18.51
N ALA A 576 9.22 13.23 19.19
CA ALA A 576 9.55 11.88 18.80
C ALA A 576 9.32 10.91 19.98
N LEU A 577 9.10 9.64 19.66
CA LEU A 577 8.89 8.57 20.62
C LEU A 577 10.18 7.75 20.75
N VAL A 578 10.74 7.69 21.94
CA VAL A 578 11.82 6.75 22.30
C VAL A 578 11.23 5.57 23.07
N SER A 579 11.75 4.36 22.83
CA SER A 579 11.28 3.16 23.53
C SER A 579 12.41 2.17 23.86
N GLY A 580 12.23 1.41 24.94
CA GLY A 580 13.16 0.38 25.37
C GLY A 580 12.83 -0.29 26.70
N PHE A 581 13.76 -1.14 27.15
CA PHE A 581 13.67 -1.93 28.39
C PHE A 581 14.71 -1.46 29.43
N GLY A 582 15.28 -0.28 29.22
CA GLY A 582 16.31 0.32 30.04
C GLY A 582 15.88 0.56 31.48
N LYS A 583 16.85 1.02 32.28
CA LYS A 583 16.64 1.36 33.68
C LYS A 583 15.67 2.52 33.79
N THR A 584 14.92 2.55 34.88
CA THR A 584 13.90 3.57 35.09
C THR A 584 14.35 4.71 35.99
N ALA A 585 15.61 4.64 36.44
CA ALA A 585 16.36 5.64 37.16
C ALA A 585 17.86 5.37 36.94
N TYR A 586 18.72 6.36 37.15
CA TYR A 586 20.18 6.30 36.94
C TYR A 586 20.88 5.12 37.66
N ASN A 587 20.28 4.60 38.74
CA ASN A 587 20.72 3.37 39.46
C ASN A 587 19.60 2.33 39.64
N GLY A 588 18.56 2.37 38.79
CA GLY A 588 17.42 1.47 38.85
C GLY A 588 17.68 0.06 38.30
N LYS A 589 16.71 -0.83 38.47
CA LYS A 589 16.68 -2.11 37.76
C LYS A 589 16.18 -1.88 36.34
N LEU A 590 16.68 -2.67 35.39
CA LEU A 590 16.13 -2.72 34.03
C LEU A 590 14.63 -3.05 34.10
N SER A 591 13.82 -2.47 33.20
CA SER A 591 12.39 -2.77 33.15
C SER A 591 12.09 -4.12 32.51
N SER A 592 11.22 -4.91 33.15
CA SER A 592 10.71 -6.17 32.58
C SER A 592 9.69 -5.95 31.46
N SER A 593 9.08 -4.76 31.41
CA SER A 593 8.06 -4.39 30.44
C SER A 593 8.61 -3.31 29.50
N LEU A 594 8.07 -3.26 28.28
CA LEU A 594 8.42 -2.26 27.28
C LEU A 594 7.84 -0.91 27.66
N LEU A 595 8.68 0.12 27.57
CA LEU A 595 8.36 1.47 28.00
C LEU A 595 8.67 2.43 26.87
N ALA A 596 7.97 3.57 26.87
CA ALA A 596 8.22 4.65 25.94
C ALA A 596 8.14 6.03 26.60
N ALA A 597 8.79 7.02 25.99
CA ALA A 597 8.70 8.41 26.36
C ALA A 597 8.62 9.29 25.11
N ASN A 598 7.83 10.36 25.20
CA ASN A 598 7.86 11.44 24.22
C ASN A 598 9.00 12.39 24.59
N VAL A 599 9.86 12.68 23.62
CA VAL A 599 11.00 13.60 23.71
C VAL A 599 10.94 14.59 22.54
N GLU A 600 11.52 15.77 22.71
CA GLU A 600 11.60 16.78 21.65
C GLU A 600 13.01 16.86 21.10
N VAL A 601 13.13 16.94 19.78
CA VAL A 601 14.43 17.08 19.10
C VAL A 601 15.06 18.42 19.48
N VAL A 602 16.28 18.37 19.97
CA VAL A 602 17.08 19.53 20.35
C VAL A 602 17.98 19.93 19.19
N SER A 603 18.11 21.24 18.98
CA SER A 603 18.95 21.77 17.90
C SER A 603 20.42 21.34 18.05
N GLN A 604 21.08 21.15 16.91
CA GLN A 604 22.48 20.71 16.89
C GLN A 604 23.40 21.64 17.70
N THR A 605 23.16 22.96 17.60
CA THR A 605 23.95 23.97 18.31
C THR A 605 23.68 23.97 19.81
N ALA A 606 22.42 23.77 20.23
CA ALA A 606 22.07 23.65 21.64
C ALA A 606 22.67 22.37 22.25
N CYS A 607 22.59 21.24 21.52
CA CYS A 607 23.20 20.00 21.99
C CYS A 607 24.73 20.09 22.07
N ALA A 608 25.39 20.63 21.05
CA ALA A 608 26.84 20.86 21.09
C ALA A 608 27.25 21.79 22.24
N ARG A 609 26.44 22.81 22.54
CA ARG A 609 26.68 23.73 23.66
C ARG A 609 26.53 23.03 25.02
N ALA A 610 25.54 22.15 25.16
CA ALA A 610 25.34 21.36 26.38
C ALA A 610 26.58 20.51 26.68
N TYR A 611 27.08 19.77 25.67
CA TYR A 611 28.19 18.84 25.83
C TYR A 611 29.60 19.44 25.71
N ARG A 612 29.74 20.75 25.39
CA ARG A 612 31.03 21.41 25.04
C ARG A 612 32.22 21.16 25.98
N LYS A 613 31.96 20.85 27.26
CA LYS A 613 32.99 20.64 28.28
C LYS A 613 33.44 19.18 28.41
N ILE A 614 32.65 18.23 27.90
CA ILE A 614 32.82 16.80 28.17
C ILE A 614 32.89 15.95 26.90
N ALA A 615 32.27 16.39 25.79
CA ALA A 615 32.23 15.62 24.55
C ALA A 615 32.01 16.53 23.32
N THR A 616 32.32 16.00 22.14
CA THR A 616 32.07 16.68 20.86
C THR A 616 30.86 16.05 20.17
N ILE A 617 29.83 16.84 19.88
CA ILE A 617 28.64 16.38 19.15
C ILE A 617 28.87 16.52 17.64
N SER A 618 29.00 15.39 16.96
CA SER A 618 29.18 15.32 15.50
C SER A 618 27.86 15.54 14.74
N THR A 619 27.93 15.85 13.43
CA THR A 619 26.74 15.96 12.57
C THR A 619 25.96 14.65 12.45
N GLY A 620 26.65 13.52 12.57
CA GLY A 620 26.07 12.18 12.65
C GLY A 620 25.28 11.89 13.93
N MET A 621 25.14 12.86 14.83
CA MET A 621 24.36 12.75 16.07
C MET A 621 23.14 13.68 16.02
N ILE A 622 22.06 13.24 16.66
CA ILE A 622 20.84 14.02 16.90
C ILE A 622 20.52 13.90 18.38
N CYS A 623 20.07 14.98 19.01
CA CYS A 623 19.76 14.98 20.43
C CYS A 623 18.27 15.19 20.66
N ALA A 624 17.74 14.62 21.73
CA ALA A 624 16.38 14.85 22.14
C ALA A 624 16.27 14.86 23.67
N SER A 625 15.34 15.64 24.20
CA SER A 625 15.03 15.65 25.64
C SER A 625 13.56 16.00 25.86
N ALA A 626 13.00 15.63 27.00
CA ALA A 626 11.80 16.27 27.52
C ALA A 626 12.18 17.02 28.79
N ASN A 627 11.73 18.27 28.95
CA ASN A 627 12.16 19.12 30.06
C ASN A 627 11.09 19.26 31.17
N ASN A 628 9.85 18.81 30.96
CA ASN A 628 8.76 18.95 31.95
C ASN A 628 7.69 17.84 31.86
N PRO A 629 7.76 16.79 32.70
CA PRO A 629 8.89 16.43 33.55
C PRO A 629 10.08 15.92 32.71
N PRO A 630 11.32 15.89 33.27
CA PRO A 630 12.48 15.36 32.57
C PRO A 630 12.25 13.92 32.11
N ARG A 631 12.41 13.63 30.81
CA ARG A 631 12.31 12.28 30.22
C ARG A 631 13.44 12.06 29.24
N ASP A 632 14.07 10.89 29.34
CA ASP A 632 15.16 10.49 28.45
C ASP A 632 15.29 8.97 28.41
N ALA A 633 16.01 8.46 27.39
CA ALA A 633 16.53 7.10 27.37
C ALA A 633 17.53 6.90 28.52
N CYS A 634 17.60 5.69 29.05
CA CYS A 634 18.49 5.39 30.17
C CYS A 634 19.30 4.11 29.89
N GLN A 635 20.20 3.73 30.81
CA GLN A 635 21.08 2.58 30.56
C GLN A 635 20.25 1.31 30.28
N GLY A 636 20.55 0.67 29.15
CA GLY A 636 19.79 -0.48 28.64
C GLY A 636 18.79 -0.13 27.53
N ASP A 637 18.55 1.14 27.22
CA ASP A 637 17.78 1.54 26.02
C ASP A 637 18.65 1.66 24.76
N SER A 638 19.98 1.56 24.90
CA SER A 638 20.97 1.62 23.82
C SER A 638 20.56 0.75 22.62
N GLY A 639 20.67 1.30 21.41
CA GLY A 639 20.22 0.65 20.19
C GLY A 639 18.71 0.68 19.93
N GLY A 640 17.91 1.13 20.90
CA GLY A 640 16.47 1.32 20.75
C GLY A 640 16.09 2.45 19.77
N PRO A 641 14.85 2.46 19.28
CA PRO A 641 14.41 3.42 18.28
C PRO A 641 14.04 4.78 18.88
N LEU A 642 14.40 5.86 18.15
CA LEU A 642 13.78 7.18 18.23
C LEU A 642 12.95 7.40 16.94
N VAL A 643 11.62 7.44 17.08
CA VAL A 643 10.69 7.45 15.95
C VAL A 643 9.83 8.70 15.91
N MET A 644 9.73 9.31 14.73
CA MET A 644 8.79 10.38 14.42
C MET A 644 7.89 9.92 13.27
N ASN A 645 6.57 9.96 13.45
CA ASN A 645 5.58 9.61 12.41
C ASN A 645 5.85 8.26 11.71
N ASN A 646 6.21 7.23 12.48
CA ASN A 646 6.58 5.90 11.99
C ASN A 646 7.85 5.85 11.10
N ILE A 647 8.73 6.85 11.26
CA ILE A 647 10.05 6.93 10.64
C ILE A 647 11.12 6.96 11.74
N LEU A 648 12.05 6.03 11.67
CA LEU A 648 13.22 5.95 12.54
C LEU A 648 14.18 7.09 12.18
N ILE A 649 14.25 8.09 13.05
CA ILE A 649 15.10 9.28 12.90
C ILE A 649 16.39 9.18 13.73
N GLY A 650 16.39 8.35 14.79
CA GLY A 650 17.52 8.17 15.67
C GLY A 650 17.64 6.75 16.24
N ILE A 651 18.83 6.38 16.67
CA ILE A 651 19.12 5.16 17.43
C ILE A 651 19.74 5.58 18.76
N VAL A 652 19.24 5.10 19.89
CA VAL A 652 19.78 5.45 21.23
C VAL A 652 21.26 5.09 21.29
N SER A 653 22.13 6.07 21.59
CA SER A 653 23.57 5.89 21.57
C SER A 653 24.19 6.12 22.96
N TRP A 654 24.23 7.36 23.46
CA TRP A 654 24.81 7.68 24.76
C TRP A 654 24.16 8.94 25.35
N GLY A 655 24.50 9.29 26.60
CA GLY A 655 24.01 10.49 27.26
C GLY A 655 24.60 10.60 28.66
N GLU A 656 24.54 11.79 29.25
CA GLU A 656 25.15 12.04 30.56
C GLU A 656 24.10 12.16 31.68
N GLU A 657 24.01 11.09 32.47
CA GLU A 657 22.95 10.81 33.43
C GLU A 657 21.54 10.71 32.81
N CYS A 658 20.69 9.83 33.35
CA CYS A 658 19.36 9.65 32.76
C CYS A 658 18.44 10.82 33.12
N ALA A 659 17.92 11.51 32.10
CA ALA A 659 17.02 12.67 32.22
C ALA A 659 17.61 13.87 32.97
N ASN A 660 18.91 14.13 32.78
CA ASN A 660 19.53 15.37 33.22
C ASN A 660 19.08 16.51 32.29
N VAL A 661 18.37 17.49 32.83
CA VAL A 661 17.85 18.64 32.07
C VAL A 661 18.95 19.43 31.36
N SER A 662 20.19 19.34 31.84
CA SER A 662 21.35 20.03 31.25
C SER A 662 21.99 19.28 30.08
N TYR A 663 21.73 17.97 29.93
CA TYR A 663 22.36 17.11 28.94
C TYR A 663 21.30 16.27 28.20
N PRO A 664 20.88 16.68 26.99
CA PRO A 664 19.90 15.91 26.24
C PRO A 664 20.48 14.56 25.79
N GLY A 665 19.67 13.52 25.72
CA GLY A 665 20.06 12.22 25.22
C GLY A 665 20.60 12.30 23.79
N VAL A 666 21.68 11.55 23.51
CA VAL A 666 22.36 11.55 22.21
C VAL A 666 22.02 10.28 21.45
N TYR A 667 21.58 10.47 20.21
CA TYR A 667 21.15 9.42 19.31
C TYR A 667 21.98 9.48 18.03
N THR A 668 22.22 8.33 17.40
CA THR A 668 22.81 8.28 16.05
C THR A 668 21.78 8.78 15.05
N ARG A 669 22.10 9.83 14.28
CA ARG A 669 21.22 10.47 13.28
C ARG A 669 21.08 9.59 12.05
N VAL A 670 19.94 8.91 11.90
CA VAL A 670 19.76 7.85 10.90
C VAL A 670 19.89 8.33 9.45
N SER A 671 19.47 9.57 9.15
CA SER A 671 19.55 10.14 7.80
C SER A 671 21.00 10.25 7.28
N GLU A 672 21.97 10.56 8.15
CA GLU A 672 23.39 10.65 7.77
C GLU A 672 23.99 9.29 7.39
N TYR A 673 23.48 8.21 8.01
CA TYR A 673 23.94 6.86 7.72
C TYR A 673 23.09 6.15 6.66
N TYR A 674 22.16 6.84 6.00
CA TYR A 674 21.32 6.25 4.95
C TYR A 674 22.15 5.53 3.86
N PRO A 675 23.23 6.13 3.29
CA PRO A 675 24.07 5.43 2.30
C PRO A 675 24.70 4.16 2.87
N TRP A 676 25.17 4.20 4.11
CA TRP A 676 25.75 3.05 4.79
C TRP A 676 24.70 1.95 4.99
N ILE A 677 23.49 2.30 5.48
CA ILE A 677 22.38 1.36 5.67
C ILE A 677 22.00 0.68 4.35
N ILE A 678 21.85 1.43 3.25
CA ILE A 678 21.52 0.87 1.93
C ILE A 678 22.64 -0.05 1.44
N SER A 679 23.90 0.34 1.61
CA SER A 679 25.05 -0.49 1.21
C SER A 679 25.06 -1.84 1.94
N LYS A 680 24.76 -1.87 3.25
CA LYS A 680 24.70 -3.11 4.02
C LYS A 680 23.46 -3.94 3.68
N LEU A 681 22.30 -3.31 3.48
CA LEU A 681 21.07 -3.99 3.03
C LEU A 681 21.25 -4.70 1.68
N ALA A 682 22.05 -4.14 0.77
CA ALA A 682 22.35 -4.78 -0.51
C ALA A 682 23.14 -6.10 -0.36
N LEU A 683 23.81 -6.31 0.78
CA LEU A 683 24.56 -7.53 1.12
C LEU A 683 23.69 -8.61 1.82
N VAL A 684 22.44 -8.28 2.17
CA VAL A 684 21.48 -9.12 2.92
C VAL A 684 20.50 -9.84 2.00
#